data_AF-A0A1F3BD02-F1
#
_entry.id   AF-A0A1F3BD02-F1
#
_cell.length_a   1.000
_cell.length_b   1.000
_cell.length_c   1.000
_cell.angle_alpha   90.00
_cell.angle_beta   90.00
_cell.angle_gamma   90.00
#
_symmetry.space_group_name_H-M   'P 1'
#
loop_
_entity.id
_entity.type
_entity.pdbx_description
1 polymer ?
#
loop_
_entity_poly.entity_id
_entity_poly.type
_entity_poly.pdbx_seq_one_letter_code
_entity_poly.pdbx_strand_id
1 'polypeptide(L)'
;MKSTLQVITIVLLALTALSSVNQLKPTAAGNPLPFQTLFEDDFSNGFGKWTQVQGNWTSQSGYLLGASGNVPSLISAGESSWSDYILTIRVRSISGRTLVVFVRWIDSLNYYRIVLAGDHLEFWLKRGGSDILLYREGSWGYPLNMKAWHEMKIKIYGATPTIVAYSDGVPRMTIKDLSGKSISSGMIGLGVDTGASSAFDDVSVTTLHPDAYGPHSIILLLVEFPDVKHSMTPLQIRDDVFDTLNRYYTEVSYNLTWITGQVTQEWKTLPQPATYYDISTVTTSGWSKGRHVEIVRDAISLWDIEIDFKEYDYVFIATAGDATWSYAQPGMAMPTNDKRTVNQAVVMGRLGARDGWKVAAHELGHIFGLPDLYSYPIAFSGPPDWREAAVFVGPWDLMSRSSERPQIGAWGKIKLGWLTPDQVFELLPGQQGAATIDPLEVPGPGIHAITIYLTSTTYFIVENREPIGFDSVLPDKGILVSYVDESRYWRGTGPVVVQDVNPGNAPRWQLPHPTFNTDSGGKNLFMNQTYNQAVLLLDKTKDSYLVTAGTPDSVNIAKASYANAKDLIQRAETLLKETASYQSQDAIAIVNQALEQDKMAKEALLARTFEPFKEAVNHANQTLTLLDRANQVEQQYELNIRRTSPEQNLPIWIPATMLAIGVIVGVYLVRKRRKTRTSPPV
;
A
#
# COMPACT_ATOMS: atom_id res chain seq x y z
N MET A 1 -57.32 -3.54 -7.17
CA MET A 1 -56.91 -3.78 -5.76
C MET A 1 -55.95 -4.97 -5.55
N LYS A 2 -55.67 -5.84 -6.54
CA LYS A 2 -54.59 -6.85 -6.44
C LYS A 2 -53.25 -6.45 -7.11
N SER A 3 -53.24 -5.42 -7.97
CA SER A 3 -52.02 -4.93 -8.66
C SER A 3 -51.24 -3.87 -7.87
N THR A 4 -51.91 -3.09 -7.02
CA THR A 4 -51.28 -2.05 -6.19
C THR A 4 -50.49 -2.62 -5.00
N LEU A 5 -50.81 -3.85 -4.58
CA LEU A 5 -50.09 -4.54 -3.50
C LEU A 5 -48.76 -5.16 -3.98
N GLN A 6 -48.62 -5.50 -5.27
CA GLN A 6 -47.35 -6.06 -5.80
C GLN A 6 -46.27 -4.98 -5.98
N VAL A 7 -46.65 -3.75 -6.34
CA VAL A 7 -45.69 -2.64 -6.52
C VAL A 7 -45.16 -2.12 -5.19
N ILE A 8 -46.01 -2.06 -4.15
CA ILE A 8 -45.56 -1.70 -2.78
C ILE A 8 -44.68 -2.79 -2.18
N THR A 9 -44.90 -4.07 -2.53
CA THR A 9 -44.07 -5.18 -2.06
C THR A 9 -42.68 -5.19 -2.70
N ILE A 10 -42.54 -4.81 -3.98
CA ILE A 10 -41.24 -4.71 -4.67
C ILE A 10 -40.44 -3.50 -4.17
N VAL A 11 -41.08 -2.37 -3.87
CA VAL A 11 -40.42 -1.17 -3.32
C VAL A 11 -40.02 -1.37 -1.84
N LEU A 12 -40.79 -2.13 -1.04
CA LEU A 12 -40.39 -2.48 0.33
C LEU A 12 -39.29 -3.56 0.39
N LEU A 13 -39.23 -4.47 -0.58
CA LEU A 13 -38.14 -5.45 -0.71
C LEU A 13 -36.83 -4.80 -1.19
N ALA A 14 -36.89 -3.77 -2.04
CA ALA A 14 -35.71 -3.00 -2.44
C ALA A 14 -35.15 -2.13 -1.29
N LEU A 15 -36.00 -1.55 -0.44
CA LEU A 15 -35.56 -0.77 0.73
C LEU A 15 -35.11 -1.62 1.93
N THR A 16 -35.49 -2.90 2.00
CA THR A 16 -35.00 -3.85 3.02
C THR A 16 -33.75 -4.64 2.56
N ALA A 17 -33.51 -4.73 1.25
CA ALA A 17 -32.23 -5.21 0.70
C ALA A 17 -31.07 -4.21 0.90
N LEU A 18 -31.35 -2.91 1.05
CA LEU A 18 -30.35 -1.87 1.32
C LEU A 18 -29.96 -1.72 2.79
N SER A 19 -30.70 -2.33 3.73
CA SER A 19 -30.40 -2.31 5.17
C SER A 19 -29.82 -3.61 5.71
N SER A 20 -29.67 -4.65 4.86
CA SER A 20 -29.13 -5.96 5.22
C SER A 20 -27.72 -6.24 4.66
N VAL A 21 -27.08 -5.27 4.00
CA VAL A 21 -25.65 -5.34 3.59
C VAL A 21 -24.69 -5.13 4.78
N ASN A 22 -25.20 -4.80 5.97
CA ASN A 22 -24.43 -4.62 7.20
C ASN A 22 -24.43 -5.84 8.12
N GLN A 23 -24.35 -7.07 7.59
CA GLN A 23 -23.86 -8.26 8.32
C GLN A 23 -23.19 -9.28 7.39
N LEU A 24 -22.31 -8.82 6.51
CA LEU A 24 -21.14 -9.64 6.24
C LEU A 24 -20.40 -9.73 7.58
N LYS A 25 -20.58 -10.86 8.28
CA LYS A 25 -19.53 -11.36 9.17
C LYS A 25 -18.21 -11.11 8.43
N PRO A 26 -17.14 -10.64 9.09
CA PRO A 26 -15.83 -10.69 8.48
C PRO A 26 -15.64 -12.15 8.08
N THR A 27 -15.81 -12.45 6.79
CA THR A 27 -15.22 -13.63 6.20
C THR A 27 -13.77 -13.43 6.54
N ALA A 28 -13.26 -14.28 7.43
CA ALA A 28 -11.85 -14.36 7.74
C ALA A 28 -11.11 -14.03 6.45
N ALA A 29 -10.35 -12.92 6.47
CA ALA A 29 -9.41 -12.61 5.41
C ALA A 29 -8.77 -13.96 5.06
N GLY A 30 -9.00 -14.41 3.81
CA GLY A 30 -8.86 -15.81 3.44
C GLY A 30 -7.59 -16.35 4.06
N ASN A 31 -7.68 -17.50 4.73
CA ASN A 31 -6.51 -18.15 5.32
C ASN A 31 -5.34 -17.96 4.35
N PRO A 32 -4.22 -17.37 4.81
CA PRO A 32 -3.09 -17.13 3.92
C PRO A 32 -2.78 -18.40 3.15
N LEU A 33 -2.48 -18.26 1.87
CA LEU A 33 -1.83 -19.34 1.14
C LEU A 33 -0.61 -19.74 1.99
N PRO A 34 -0.52 -21.01 2.43
CA PRO A 34 0.57 -21.42 3.29
C PRO A 34 1.88 -21.12 2.58
N PHE A 35 2.92 -20.75 3.33
CA PHE A 35 4.29 -20.72 2.82
C PHE A 35 4.56 -22.07 2.15
N GLN A 36 4.56 -22.06 0.82
CA GLN A 36 4.70 -23.27 0.04
C GLN A 36 5.94 -23.13 -0.82
N THR A 37 6.92 -23.99 -0.54
CA THR A 37 7.99 -24.27 -1.48
C THR A 37 7.38 -24.84 -2.76
N LEU A 38 7.55 -24.12 -3.86
CA LEU A 38 7.15 -24.52 -5.20
C LEU A 38 8.26 -25.35 -5.87
N PHE A 39 9.52 -25.02 -5.61
CA PHE A 39 10.68 -25.69 -6.19
C PHE A 39 11.95 -25.42 -5.38
N GLU A 40 12.80 -26.43 -5.21
CA GLU A 40 14.12 -26.30 -4.58
C GLU A 40 15.16 -27.18 -5.28
N ASP A 41 16.38 -26.68 -5.39
CA ASP A 41 17.53 -27.44 -5.88
C ASP A 41 18.85 -26.90 -5.31
N ASP A 42 19.56 -27.75 -4.56
CA ASP A 42 20.91 -27.52 -4.04
C ASP A 42 21.99 -28.20 -4.91
N PHE A 43 21.58 -28.78 -6.05
CA PHE A 43 22.44 -29.47 -7.01
C PHE A 43 23.30 -30.62 -6.46
N SER A 44 23.05 -31.07 -5.23
CA SER A 44 23.74 -32.20 -4.58
C SER A 44 23.51 -33.51 -5.34
N ASN A 45 22.38 -33.61 -6.05
CA ASN A 45 21.96 -34.75 -6.85
C ASN A 45 21.99 -34.46 -8.37
N GLY A 46 22.80 -33.49 -8.78
CA GLY A 46 22.85 -33.02 -10.17
C GLY A 46 21.71 -32.06 -10.51
N PHE A 47 21.53 -31.77 -11.80
CA PHE A 47 20.57 -30.76 -12.30
C PHE A 47 19.39 -31.38 -13.08
N GLY A 48 19.01 -32.62 -12.76
CA GLY A 48 17.95 -33.34 -13.48
C GLY A 48 16.56 -32.70 -13.41
N LYS A 49 16.34 -31.78 -12.46
CA LYS A 49 15.12 -30.96 -12.35
C LYS A 49 15.06 -29.81 -13.36
N TRP A 50 16.12 -29.61 -14.13
CA TRP A 50 16.28 -28.48 -15.04
C TRP A 50 16.31 -28.93 -16.50
N THR A 51 15.70 -28.11 -17.35
CA THR A 51 15.70 -28.30 -18.81
C THR A 51 16.78 -27.43 -19.44
N GLN A 52 17.83 -28.06 -19.95
CA GLN A 52 18.88 -27.38 -20.69
C GLN A 52 18.36 -26.88 -22.04
N VAL A 53 18.43 -25.57 -22.24
CA VAL A 53 17.98 -24.90 -23.47
C VAL A 53 19.17 -24.65 -24.40
N GLN A 54 20.29 -24.16 -23.86
CA GLN A 54 21.48 -23.80 -24.63
C GLN A 54 22.74 -23.81 -23.77
N GLY A 55 23.90 -23.98 -24.41
CA GLY A 55 25.21 -23.88 -23.77
C GLY A 55 25.62 -25.12 -23.00
N ASN A 56 26.66 -25.00 -22.18
CA ASN A 56 27.22 -26.12 -21.41
C ASN A 56 26.90 -25.98 -19.94
N TRP A 57 26.31 -27.03 -19.35
CA TRP A 57 25.93 -27.09 -17.96
C TRP A 57 26.46 -28.37 -17.32
N THR A 58 27.04 -28.24 -16.14
CA THR A 58 27.58 -29.37 -15.36
C THR A 58 27.32 -29.12 -13.88
N SER A 59 26.97 -30.16 -13.12
CA SER A 59 26.99 -30.08 -11.65
C SER A 59 28.36 -30.51 -11.15
N GLN A 60 28.95 -29.75 -10.22
CA GLN A 60 30.24 -30.07 -9.61
C GLN A 60 30.22 -29.64 -8.15
N SER A 61 30.66 -30.51 -7.24
CA SER A 61 30.84 -30.19 -5.82
C SER A 61 29.61 -29.57 -5.14
N GLY A 62 28.40 -30.00 -5.54
CA GLY A 62 27.15 -29.50 -4.97
C GLY A 62 26.70 -28.14 -5.50
N TYR A 63 27.22 -27.64 -6.63
CA TYR A 63 26.67 -26.46 -7.31
C TYR A 63 26.55 -26.70 -8.81
N LEU A 64 25.71 -25.90 -9.48
CA LEU A 64 25.56 -25.90 -10.94
C LEU A 64 26.52 -24.90 -11.59
N LEU A 65 27.34 -25.37 -12.52
CA LEU A 65 28.25 -24.56 -13.34
C LEU A 65 27.69 -24.40 -14.75
N GLY A 66 27.47 -23.15 -15.16
CA GLY A 66 27.23 -22.80 -16.56
C GLY A 66 28.49 -22.21 -17.19
N ALA A 67 28.83 -22.65 -18.39
CA ALA A 67 30.00 -22.15 -19.13
C ALA A 67 29.64 -21.83 -20.58
N SER A 68 29.82 -20.56 -20.94
CA SER A 68 29.41 -20.00 -22.23
C SER A 68 30.61 -19.86 -23.19
N GLY A 69 30.46 -20.39 -24.40
CA GLY A 69 31.38 -20.15 -25.52
C GLY A 69 30.95 -18.93 -26.34
N ASN A 70 30.74 -19.12 -27.65
CA ASN A 70 30.30 -18.07 -28.59
C ASN A 70 28.79 -17.76 -28.53
N VAL A 71 28.03 -18.55 -27.77
CA VAL A 71 26.59 -18.36 -27.54
C VAL A 71 26.32 -18.42 -26.04
N PRO A 72 25.30 -17.70 -25.52
CA PRO A 72 24.93 -17.74 -24.11
C PRO A 72 24.53 -19.15 -23.68
N SER A 73 24.70 -19.45 -22.38
CA SER A 73 24.16 -20.67 -21.78
C SER A 73 22.86 -20.36 -21.07
N LEU A 74 21.81 -21.15 -21.33
CA LEU A 74 20.45 -20.94 -20.85
C LEU A 74 19.87 -22.26 -20.35
N ILE A 75 19.23 -22.23 -19.18
CA ILE A 75 18.57 -23.39 -18.56
C ILE A 75 17.33 -22.91 -17.79
N SER A 76 16.28 -23.72 -17.73
CA SER A 76 15.01 -23.36 -17.07
C SER A 76 14.46 -24.48 -16.19
N ALA A 77 13.64 -24.12 -15.20
CA ALA A 77 12.97 -25.07 -14.32
C ALA A 77 11.64 -24.50 -13.77
N GLY A 78 10.76 -25.39 -13.33
CA GLY A 78 9.48 -25.04 -12.72
C GLY A 78 8.29 -25.14 -13.68
N GLU A 79 7.20 -24.45 -13.31
CA GLU A 79 5.92 -24.51 -14.01
C GLU A 79 5.62 -23.18 -14.73
N SER A 80 5.03 -23.25 -15.92
CA SER A 80 4.67 -22.07 -16.71
C SER A 80 3.50 -21.27 -16.12
N SER A 81 2.74 -21.87 -15.21
CA SER A 81 1.58 -21.27 -14.53
C SER A 81 1.96 -20.35 -13.37
N TRP A 82 3.22 -20.36 -12.91
CA TRP A 82 3.65 -19.52 -11.80
C TRP A 82 3.55 -18.03 -12.17
N SER A 83 2.64 -17.32 -11.51
CA SER A 83 2.46 -15.87 -11.69
C SER A 83 3.24 -15.08 -10.64
N ASP A 84 2.98 -15.35 -9.36
CA ASP A 84 3.47 -14.56 -8.25
C ASP A 84 4.32 -15.42 -7.32
N TYR A 85 5.62 -15.13 -7.23
CA TYR A 85 6.56 -15.94 -6.49
C TYR A 85 7.81 -15.17 -6.05
N ILE A 86 8.54 -15.79 -5.13
CA ILE A 86 9.88 -15.37 -4.72
C ILE A 86 10.87 -16.43 -5.19
N LEU A 87 11.90 -15.99 -5.93
CA LEU A 87 13.06 -16.78 -6.27
C LEU A 87 14.25 -16.34 -5.40
N THR A 88 14.79 -17.25 -4.61
CA THR A 88 16.06 -17.08 -3.89
C THR A 88 17.10 -18.00 -4.51
N ILE A 89 18.31 -17.50 -4.72
CA ILE A 89 19.40 -18.25 -5.35
C ILE A 89 20.75 -17.68 -4.93
N ARG A 90 21.74 -18.55 -4.74
CA ARG A 90 23.14 -18.13 -4.62
C ARG A 90 23.84 -18.17 -5.96
N VAL A 91 24.58 -17.10 -6.24
CA VAL A 91 25.26 -16.89 -7.52
C VAL A 91 26.70 -16.44 -7.29
N ARG A 92 27.59 -16.86 -8.19
CA ARG A 92 29.00 -16.48 -8.16
C ARG A 92 29.59 -16.48 -9.57
N SER A 93 30.42 -15.48 -9.89
CA SER A 93 31.15 -15.47 -11.16
C SER A 93 32.40 -16.33 -11.05
N ILE A 94 32.58 -17.24 -12.01
CA ILE A 94 33.84 -17.97 -12.22
C ILE A 94 34.71 -17.18 -13.20
N SER A 95 34.15 -16.74 -14.32
CA SER A 95 34.73 -15.75 -15.25
C SER A 95 33.66 -14.75 -15.73
N GLY A 96 34.06 -13.62 -16.29
CA GLY A 96 33.12 -12.56 -16.69
C GLY A 96 32.77 -11.59 -15.55
N ARG A 97 31.73 -10.77 -15.77
CA ARG A 97 31.40 -9.61 -14.92
C ARG A 97 29.92 -9.55 -14.49
N THR A 98 29.10 -10.50 -14.95
CA THR A 98 27.65 -10.50 -14.80
C THR A 98 27.15 -11.85 -14.30
N LEU A 99 26.05 -11.82 -13.55
CA LEU A 99 25.29 -12.96 -13.07
C LEU A 99 23.85 -12.77 -13.54
N VAL A 100 23.29 -13.78 -14.18
CA VAL A 100 22.03 -13.64 -14.92
C VAL A 100 21.01 -14.65 -14.42
N VAL A 101 19.86 -14.13 -14.01
CA VAL A 101 18.71 -14.89 -13.56
C VAL A 101 17.48 -14.47 -14.35
N PHE A 102 16.65 -15.44 -14.71
CA PHE A 102 15.40 -15.23 -15.43
C PHE A 102 14.20 -15.52 -14.54
N VAL A 103 13.17 -14.69 -14.67
CA VAL A 103 11.85 -14.89 -14.05
C VAL A 103 10.76 -14.72 -15.09
N ARG A 104 9.62 -15.37 -14.85
CA ARG A 104 8.52 -15.58 -15.79
C ARG A 104 9.01 -15.99 -17.18
N TRP A 105 9.95 -16.94 -17.19
CA TRP A 105 10.47 -17.55 -18.41
C TRP A 105 9.39 -18.39 -19.08
N ILE A 106 9.12 -18.10 -20.35
CA ILE A 106 8.27 -18.93 -21.21
C ILE A 106 9.15 -19.74 -22.15
N ASP A 107 10.05 -19.06 -22.86
CA ASP A 107 10.99 -19.62 -23.82
C ASP A 107 12.17 -18.64 -24.05
N SER A 108 13.10 -18.99 -24.94
CA SER A 108 14.29 -18.16 -25.24
C SER A 108 13.99 -16.80 -25.89
N LEU A 109 12.74 -16.54 -26.24
CA LEU A 109 12.27 -15.29 -26.84
C LEU A 109 11.40 -14.47 -25.88
N ASN A 110 11.03 -15.02 -24.72
CA ASN A 110 10.03 -14.45 -23.80
C ASN A 110 10.40 -14.71 -22.33
N TYR A 111 10.98 -13.71 -21.66
CA TYR A 111 11.35 -13.76 -20.24
C TYR A 111 11.62 -12.37 -19.66
N TYR A 112 11.62 -12.23 -18.33
CA TYR A 112 12.37 -11.16 -17.67
C TYR A 112 13.78 -11.65 -17.33
N ARG A 113 14.78 -10.80 -17.52
CA ARG A 113 16.19 -11.06 -17.22
C ARG A 113 16.70 -10.03 -16.24
N ILE A 114 17.16 -10.50 -15.09
CA ILE A 114 17.83 -9.70 -14.07
C ILE A 114 19.32 -9.95 -14.19
N VAL A 115 20.10 -8.89 -14.35
CA VAL A 115 21.56 -8.93 -14.50
C VAL A 115 22.19 -8.24 -13.30
N LEU A 116 22.84 -9.01 -12.44
CA LEU A 116 23.67 -8.50 -11.35
C LEU A 116 25.11 -8.39 -11.82
N ALA A 117 25.68 -7.20 -11.72
CA ALA A 117 27.09 -6.94 -11.98
C ALA A 117 27.77 -6.38 -10.72
N GLY A 118 29.11 -6.32 -10.76
CA GLY A 118 29.90 -5.84 -9.62
C GLY A 118 29.58 -4.41 -9.21
N ASP A 119 29.02 -3.60 -10.11
CA ASP A 119 28.74 -2.18 -9.90
C ASP A 119 27.31 -1.76 -10.25
N HIS A 120 26.49 -2.60 -10.86
CA HIS A 120 25.13 -2.23 -11.28
C HIS A 120 24.18 -3.42 -11.34
N LEU A 121 22.89 -3.11 -11.43
CA LEU A 121 21.81 -4.06 -11.68
C LEU A 121 21.00 -3.61 -12.90
N GLU A 122 20.62 -4.56 -13.75
CA GLU A 122 19.74 -4.30 -14.90
C GLU A 122 18.54 -5.22 -14.88
N PHE A 123 17.41 -4.69 -15.33
CA PHE A 123 16.18 -5.43 -15.57
C PHE A 123 15.82 -5.29 -17.04
N TRP A 124 15.67 -6.43 -17.70
CA TRP A 124 15.32 -6.53 -19.09
C TRP A 124 14.04 -7.34 -19.26
N LEU A 125 13.20 -6.94 -20.20
CA LEU A 125 12.13 -7.77 -20.76
C LEU A 125 12.58 -8.22 -22.14
N LYS A 126 12.59 -9.53 -22.38
CA LYS A 126 12.61 -10.09 -23.72
C LYS A 126 11.20 -10.48 -24.11
N ARG A 127 10.70 -9.96 -25.23
CA ARG A 127 9.36 -10.27 -25.74
C ARG A 127 9.40 -10.47 -27.25
N GLY A 128 8.99 -11.64 -27.72
CA GLY A 128 9.06 -11.99 -29.14
C GLY A 128 10.49 -11.86 -29.71
N GLY A 129 11.52 -12.10 -28.89
CA GLY A 129 12.93 -12.01 -29.27
C GLY A 129 13.55 -10.62 -29.16
N SER A 130 12.76 -9.56 -29.00
CA SER A 130 13.26 -8.20 -28.79
C SER A 130 13.59 -7.94 -27.33
N ASP A 131 14.78 -7.41 -27.05
CA ASP A 131 15.19 -7.00 -25.71
C ASP A 131 14.78 -5.54 -25.44
N ILE A 132 14.17 -5.31 -24.28
CA ILE A 132 13.73 -4.01 -23.79
C ILE A 132 14.39 -3.79 -22.43
N LEU A 133 15.25 -2.77 -22.32
CA LEU A 133 15.78 -2.37 -21.02
C LEU A 133 14.65 -1.67 -20.24
N LEU A 134 14.19 -2.30 -19.17
CA LEU A 134 13.17 -1.72 -18.28
C LEU A 134 13.81 -0.74 -17.31
N TYR A 135 14.99 -1.10 -16.80
CA TYR A 135 15.72 -0.30 -15.84
C TYR A 135 17.18 -0.70 -15.77
N ARG A 136 18.04 0.29 -15.57
CA ARG A 136 19.45 0.11 -15.21
C ARG A 136 19.79 1.07 -14.08
N GLU A 137 20.36 0.54 -13.02
CA GLU A 137 20.91 1.37 -11.95
C GLU A 137 22.34 1.83 -12.28
N GLY A 138 22.72 3.02 -11.82
CA GLY A 138 24.10 3.52 -11.88
C GLY A 138 25.02 2.86 -10.85
N SER A 139 26.31 3.20 -10.82
CA SER A 139 27.31 2.53 -9.96
C SER A 139 26.98 2.66 -8.45
N TRP A 140 26.76 1.55 -7.73
CA TRP A 140 26.21 1.55 -6.34
C TRP A 140 27.12 2.14 -5.25
N GLY A 141 28.31 2.63 -5.61
CA GLY A 141 29.30 3.16 -4.67
C GLY A 141 29.83 2.12 -3.66
N TYR A 142 29.44 0.85 -3.79
CA TYR A 142 29.94 -0.31 -3.05
C TYR A 142 30.04 -1.50 -4.01
N PRO A 143 31.22 -1.76 -4.60
CA PRO A 143 31.37 -2.83 -5.57
C PRO A 143 31.22 -4.21 -4.91
N LEU A 144 30.40 -5.07 -5.50
CA LEU A 144 30.28 -6.47 -5.08
C LEU A 144 31.51 -7.26 -5.54
N ASN A 145 32.04 -8.10 -4.65
CA ASN A 145 33.08 -9.05 -5.03
C ASN A 145 32.45 -10.21 -5.80
N MET A 146 32.33 -10.06 -7.13
CA MET A 146 31.71 -11.07 -8.00
C MET A 146 32.32 -12.48 -7.90
N LYS A 147 33.53 -12.64 -7.31
CA LYS A 147 34.16 -13.94 -7.05
C LYS A 147 33.76 -14.58 -5.73
N ALA A 148 33.01 -13.90 -4.87
CA ALA A 148 32.37 -14.46 -3.70
C ALA A 148 30.96 -14.99 -4.06
N TRP A 149 30.41 -15.83 -3.19
CA TRP A 149 29.00 -16.19 -3.28
C TRP A 149 28.15 -15.02 -2.80
N HIS A 150 27.12 -14.71 -3.58
CA HIS A 150 26.10 -13.72 -3.24
C HIS A 150 24.73 -14.35 -3.30
N GLU A 151 23.85 -13.99 -2.38
CA GLU A 151 22.44 -14.33 -2.47
C GLU A 151 21.73 -13.29 -3.33
N MET A 152 20.93 -13.74 -4.29
CA MET A 152 19.93 -12.94 -4.99
C MET A 152 18.55 -13.44 -4.59
N LYS A 153 17.70 -12.51 -4.12
CA LYS A 153 16.27 -12.76 -3.93
C LYS A 153 15.49 -11.86 -4.89
N ILE A 154 14.57 -12.43 -5.66
CA ILE A 154 13.74 -11.73 -6.63
C ILE A 154 12.28 -12.03 -6.32
N LYS A 155 11.50 -10.99 -6.04
CA LYS A 155 10.03 -11.07 -5.97
C LYS A 155 9.45 -10.57 -7.27
N ILE A 156 8.50 -11.30 -7.84
CA ILE A 156 7.74 -10.85 -9.02
C ILE A 156 6.26 -11.13 -8.80
N TYR A 157 5.41 -10.13 -9.02
CA TYR A 157 3.99 -10.25 -8.75
C TYR A 157 3.12 -9.31 -9.58
N GLY A 158 1.86 -9.71 -9.80
CA GLY A 158 0.85 -8.94 -10.55
C GLY A 158 0.92 -9.16 -12.06
N ALA A 159 -0.20 -8.96 -12.76
CA ALA A 159 -0.30 -9.18 -14.21
C ALA A 159 0.55 -8.18 -15.02
N THR A 160 0.62 -6.93 -14.56
CA THR A 160 1.62 -5.93 -14.95
C THR A 160 2.68 -5.94 -13.86
N PRO A 161 3.79 -6.67 -14.03
CA PRO A 161 4.61 -7.08 -12.91
C PRO A 161 5.29 -5.92 -12.21
N THR A 162 5.25 -5.99 -10.89
CA THR A 162 6.25 -5.34 -10.04
C THR A 162 7.36 -6.37 -9.77
N ILE A 163 8.61 -5.95 -9.94
CA ILE A 163 9.80 -6.78 -9.71
C ILE A 163 10.63 -6.10 -8.62
N VAL A 164 10.95 -6.86 -7.57
CA VAL A 164 11.82 -6.41 -6.48
C VAL A 164 13.03 -7.32 -6.44
N ALA A 165 14.22 -6.76 -6.50
CA ALA A 165 15.46 -7.52 -6.35
C ALA A 165 16.18 -7.14 -5.06
N TYR A 166 16.73 -8.14 -4.40
CA TYR A 166 17.57 -8.04 -3.22
C TYR A 166 18.93 -8.70 -3.52
N SER A 167 19.98 -8.20 -2.89
CA SER A 167 21.29 -8.85 -2.88
C SER A 167 21.82 -8.89 -1.45
N ASP A 168 22.17 -10.08 -0.99
CA ASP A 168 22.67 -10.36 0.37
C ASP A 168 21.75 -9.79 1.47
N GLY A 169 20.45 -10.06 1.34
CA GLY A 169 19.40 -9.55 2.24
C GLY A 169 19.04 -8.07 2.06
N VAL A 170 19.81 -7.30 1.28
CA VAL A 170 19.57 -5.86 1.08
C VAL A 170 18.65 -5.62 -0.12
N PRO A 171 17.49 -4.95 0.04
CA PRO A 171 16.66 -4.54 -1.09
C PRO A 171 17.45 -3.58 -1.98
N ARG A 172 17.49 -3.87 -3.28
CA ARG A 172 18.26 -3.08 -4.25
C ARG A 172 17.37 -2.17 -5.08
N MET A 173 16.31 -2.73 -5.66
CA MET A 173 15.45 -1.98 -6.56
C MET A 173 14.05 -2.57 -6.61
N THR A 174 13.06 -1.70 -6.80
CA THR A 174 11.70 -2.07 -7.19
C THR A 174 11.35 -1.37 -8.49
N ILE A 175 10.90 -2.13 -9.48
CA ILE A 175 10.42 -1.59 -10.74
C ILE A 175 9.03 -2.08 -11.07
N LYS A 176 8.23 -1.23 -11.72
CA LYS A 176 7.01 -1.63 -12.41
C LYS A 176 7.30 -1.77 -13.90
N ASP A 177 6.90 -2.88 -14.52
CA ASP A 177 6.97 -3.02 -15.98
C ASP A 177 5.89 -2.16 -16.64
N LEU A 178 6.32 -1.02 -17.20
CA LEU A 178 5.46 -0.09 -17.94
C LEU A 178 5.64 -0.21 -19.46
N SER A 179 6.23 -1.30 -19.96
CA SER A 179 6.51 -1.48 -21.39
C SER A 179 5.26 -1.71 -22.25
N GLY A 180 4.11 -2.04 -21.64
CA GLY A 180 2.90 -2.47 -22.32
C GLY A 180 3.00 -3.87 -22.97
N LYS A 181 4.07 -4.61 -22.69
CA LYS A 181 4.40 -5.92 -23.29
C LYS A 181 4.66 -7.01 -22.24
N SER A 182 4.12 -6.84 -21.05
CA SER A 182 4.44 -7.66 -19.88
C SER A 182 4.16 -9.15 -20.06
N ILE A 183 4.84 -9.95 -19.23
CA ILE A 183 4.62 -11.39 -19.09
C ILE A 183 3.98 -11.61 -17.71
N SER A 184 2.80 -12.23 -17.66
CA SER A 184 2.02 -12.39 -16.43
C SER A 184 2.35 -13.65 -15.62
N SER A 185 2.99 -14.65 -16.22
CA SER A 185 3.38 -15.91 -15.58
C SER A 185 4.51 -16.61 -16.34
N GLY A 186 5.24 -17.49 -15.67
CA GLY A 186 6.26 -18.35 -16.27
C GLY A 186 7.25 -18.92 -15.26
N MET A 187 8.07 -19.82 -15.77
CA MET A 187 9.12 -20.56 -15.07
C MET A 187 10.26 -19.65 -14.56
N ILE A 188 11.20 -20.23 -13.83
CA ILE A 188 12.51 -19.61 -13.56
C ILE A 188 13.55 -20.08 -14.59
N GLY A 189 14.63 -19.34 -14.73
CA GLY A 189 15.78 -19.77 -15.52
C GLY A 189 17.09 -19.16 -15.06
N LEU A 190 18.20 -19.73 -15.53
CA LEU A 190 19.56 -19.27 -15.25
C LEU A 190 20.29 -19.02 -16.56
N GLY A 191 21.12 -17.98 -16.56
CA GLY A 191 21.84 -17.52 -17.73
C GLY A 191 23.33 -17.32 -17.48
N VAL A 192 24.12 -17.58 -18.51
CA VAL A 192 25.52 -17.17 -18.57
C VAL A 192 25.73 -16.44 -19.88
N ASP A 193 26.21 -15.20 -19.79
CA ASP A 193 26.52 -14.37 -20.96
C ASP A 193 27.69 -14.97 -21.76
N THR A 194 27.72 -14.68 -23.07
CA THR A 194 28.76 -15.13 -23.99
C THR A 194 30.17 -14.87 -23.45
N GLY A 195 31.02 -15.89 -23.46
CA GLY A 195 32.40 -15.82 -22.97
C GLY A 195 32.57 -15.80 -21.44
N ALA A 196 31.50 -15.97 -20.67
CA ALA A 196 31.53 -16.02 -19.20
C ALA A 196 31.30 -17.44 -18.65
N SER A 197 31.50 -17.57 -17.33
CA SER A 197 31.13 -18.76 -16.58
C SER A 197 30.68 -18.37 -15.18
N SER A 198 29.60 -18.99 -14.71
CA SER A 198 28.96 -18.66 -13.44
C SER A 198 28.52 -19.93 -12.73
N ALA A 199 28.61 -19.90 -11.41
CA ALA A 199 28.13 -20.95 -10.53
C ALA A 199 26.83 -20.51 -9.84
N PHE A 200 25.93 -21.45 -9.67
CA PHE A 200 24.59 -21.30 -9.12
C PHE A 200 24.37 -22.37 -8.07
N ASP A 201 23.75 -22.00 -6.96
CA ASP A 201 23.51 -22.91 -5.84
C ASP A 201 22.30 -22.47 -5.02
N ASP A 202 21.81 -23.36 -4.15
CA ASP A 202 20.74 -23.10 -3.17
C ASP A 202 19.52 -22.39 -3.81
N VAL A 203 18.97 -22.95 -4.90
CA VAL A 203 17.80 -22.40 -5.58
C VAL A 203 16.54 -22.75 -4.79
N SER A 204 15.72 -21.76 -4.46
CA SER A 204 14.40 -21.95 -3.88
C SER A 204 13.38 -21.01 -4.53
N VAL A 205 12.22 -21.56 -4.88
CA VAL A 205 11.06 -20.83 -5.34
C VAL A 205 9.92 -21.10 -4.37
N THR A 206 9.32 -20.04 -3.87
CA THR A 206 8.17 -20.11 -2.96
C THR A 206 7.02 -19.30 -3.52
N THR A 207 5.80 -19.62 -3.09
CA THR A 207 4.66 -18.73 -3.29
C THR A 207 4.99 -17.34 -2.77
N LEU A 208 4.49 -16.29 -3.45
CA LEU A 208 4.65 -14.93 -2.92
C LEU A 208 4.04 -14.88 -1.52
N HIS A 209 4.90 -14.65 -0.54
CA HIS A 209 4.52 -14.36 0.82
C HIS A 209 5.17 -13.04 1.20
N PRO A 210 4.49 -12.21 1.99
CA PRO A 210 5.12 -11.01 2.51
C PRO A 210 6.28 -11.41 3.44
N ASP A 211 7.46 -10.77 3.33
CA ASP A 211 8.64 -11.09 4.16
C ASP A 211 8.31 -10.89 5.67
N ALA A 212 7.34 -10.02 5.95
CA ALA A 212 6.81 -9.71 7.27
C ALA A 212 5.41 -10.31 7.41
N TYR A 213 5.28 -11.64 7.29
CA TYR A 213 4.03 -12.35 7.42
C TYR A 213 4.13 -13.52 8.39
N GLY A 214 3.08 -13.74 9.18
CA GLY A 214 2.99 -14.82 10.14
C GLY A 214 3.74 -14.54 11.45
N PRO A 215 3.96 -15.59 12.26
CA PRO A 215 4.75 -15.48 13.48
C PRO A 215 6.22 -15.28 13.12
N HIS A 216 6.89 -14.35 13.78
CA HIS A 216 8.34 -14.24 13.79
C HIS A 216 8.86 -14.62 15.17
N SER A 217 9.59 -15.74 15.25
CA SER A 217 10.22 -16.21 16.48
C SER A 217 11.52 -15.45 16.73
N ILE A 218 11.66 -14.82 17.91
CA ILE A 218 12.82 -14.00 18.28
C ILE A 218 13.45 -14.53 19.55
N ILE A 219 14.76 -14.73 19.55
CA ILE A 219 15.53 -14.86 20.80
C ILE A 219 16.14 -13.52 21.17
N LEU A 220 15.81 -13.04 22.37
CA LEU A 220 16.34 -11.82 22.95
C LEU A 220 17.46 -12.15 23.93
N LEU A 221 18.70 -11.90 23.49
CA LEU A 221 19.93 -12.09 24.25
C LEU A 221 20.20 -10.87 25.12
N LEU A 222 20.31 -11.08 26.43
CA LEU A 222 20.65 -10.02 27.36
C LEU A 222 22.16 -9.98 27.62
N VAL A 223 22.80 -8.86 27.29
CA VAL A 223 24.24 -8.67 27.49
C VAL A 223 24.56 -7.38 28.19
N GLU A 224 25.52 -7.42 29.09
CA GLU A 224 26.04 -6.25 29.78
C GLU A 224 27.53 -6.09 29.54
N PHE A 225 28.10 -4.94 29.90
CA PHE A 225 29.51 -4.68 29.72
C PHE A 225 30.27 -4.83 31.05
N PRO A 226 31.59 -5.04 31.00
CA PRO A 226 32.45 -4.92 32.18
C PRO A 226 32.29 -3.58 32.91
N ASP A 227 32.14 -2.48 32.18
CA ASP A 227 32.07 -1.09 32.67
C ASP A 227 30.65 -0.50 32.74
N VAL A 228 29.64 -1.19 32.19
CA VAL A 228 28.23 -0.74 32.18
C VAL A 228 27.31 -1.90 32.53
N LYS A 229 26.58 -1.76 33.65
CA LYS A 229 25.68 -2.80 34.20
C LYS A 229 24.22 -2.54 33.87
N HIS A 230 23.45 -3.62 33.78
CA HIS A 230 22.02 -3.53 33.49
C HIS A 230 21.24 -2.91 34.66
N SER A 231 20.18 -2.19 34.34
CA SER A 231 19.23 -1.63 35.30
C SER A 231 17.80 -2.16 35.10
N MET A 232 17.53 -2.84 33.99
CA MET A 232 16.26 -3.46 33.67
C MET A 232 16.30 -4.95 33.92
N THR A 233 15.17 -5.50 34.36
CA THR A 233 14.98 -6.94 34.51
C THR A 233 14.70 -7.60 33.15
N PRO A 234 15.03 -8.89 32.98
CA PRO A 234 14.64 -9.65 31.79
C PRO A 234 13.16 -9.55 31.47
N LEU A 235 12.30 -9.54 32.49
CA LEU A 235 10.84 -9.42 32.34
C LEU A 235 10.42 -8.09 31.73
N GLN A 236 11.06 -6.98 32.11
CA GLN A 236 10.75 -5.67 31.52
C GLN A 236 11.10 -5.63 30.03
N ILE A 237 12.25 -6.20 29.64
CA ILE A 237 12.66 -6.23 28.23
C ILE A 237 11.79 -7.19 27.43
N ARG A 238 11.37 -8.31 28.05
CA ARG A 238 10.36 -9.22 27.49
C ARG A 238 9.07 -8.47 27.15
N ASP A 239 8.55 -7.67 28.07
CA ASP A 239 7.28 -6.95 27.89
C ASP A 239 7.36 -5.86 26.81
N ASP A 240 8.52 -5.21 26.66
CA ASP A 240 8.76 -4.28 25.57
C ASP A 240 8.65 -4.96 24.19
N VAL A 241 9.21 -6.17 24.04
CA VAL A 241 9.29 -6.88 22.75
C VAL A 241 8.05 -7.76 22.49
N PHE A 242 7.68 -8.63 23.42
CA PHE A 242 6.67 -9.66 23.18
C PHE A 242 5.24 -9.23 23.54
N ASP A 243 5.06 -8.09 24.23
CA ASP A 243 3.75 -7.45 24.41
C ASP A 243 3.63 -6.19 23.56
N THR A 244 4.40 -5.14 23.86
CA THR A 244 4.16 -3.82 23.24
C THR A 244 4.53 -3.79 21.75
N LEU A 245 5.73 -4.21 21.39
CA LEU A 245 6.16 -4.30 20.00
C LEU A 245 5.32 -5.32 19.21
N ASN A 246 4.95 -6.44 19.83
CA ASN A 246 4.04 -7.41 19.22
C ASN A 246 2.66 -6.80 18.90
N ARG A 247 2.06 -6.03 19.83
CA ARG A 247 0.80 -5.30 19.58
C ARG A 247 0.94 -4.29 18.45
N TYR A 248 2.08 -3.60 18.34
CA TYR A 248 2.38 -2.71 17.23
C TYR A 248 2.29 -3.45 15.88
N TYR A 249 3.12 -4.47 15.68
CA TYR A 249 3.14 -5.20 14.40
C TYR A 249 1.83 -5.91 14.09
N THR A 250 1.13 -6.43 15.10
CA THR A 250 -0.19 -7.02 14.93
C THR A 250 -1.21 -5.99 14.43
N GLU A 251 -1.23 -4.78 14.99
CA GLU A 251 -2.15 -3.72 14.55
C GLU A 251 -1.78 -3.20 13.16
N VAL A 252 -0.54 -2.73 12.96
CA VAL A 252 -0.16 -2.01 11.74
C VAL A 252 -0.15 -2.89 10.50
N SER A 253 0.00 -4.20 10.69
CA SER A 253 -0.04 -5.20 9.62
C SER A 253 -1.41 -5.79 9.36
N TYR A 254 -2.47 -5.40 10.08
CA TYR A 254 -3.80 -6.02 9.96
C TYR A 254 -3.86 -7.50 10.40
N ASN A 255 -3.17 -7.84 11.49
CA ASN A 255 -2.97 -9.21 11.97
C ASN A 255 -2.21 -10.13 10.98
N LEU A 256 -1.51 -9.55 10.00
CA LEU A 256 -0.76 -10.34 9.02
C LEU A 256 0.61 -10.77 9.58
N THR A 257 1.16 -10.06 10.57
CA THR A 257 2.39 -10.46 11.28
C THR A 257 2.31 -10.22 12.78
N TRP A 258 2.98 -11.08 13.54
CA TRP A 258 3.11 -10.96 14.99
C TRP A 258 4.44 -11.56 15.45
N ILE A 259 4.84 -11.22 16.68
CA ILE A 259 6.13 -11.60 17.25
C ILE A 259 5.90 -12.62 18.35
N THR A 260 6.75 -13.64 18.36
CA THR A 260 6.81 -14.67 19.40
C THR A 260 8.26 -14.90 19.80
N GLY A 261 8.52 -15.62 20.89
CA GLY A 261 9.89 -16.00 21.23
C GLY A 261 10.20 -15.97 22.71
N GLN A 262 11.47 -15.81 23.04
CA GLN A 262 11.99 -15.92 24.40
C GLN A 262 13.03 -14.83 24.70
N VAL A 263 13.21 -14.55 25.99
CA VAL A 263 14.30 -13.73 26.52
C VAL A 263 15.20 -14.61 27.39
N THR A 264 16.52 -14.39 27.31
CA THR A 264 17.44 -15.06 28.24
C THR A 264 17.15 -14.61 29.67
N GLN A 265 17.20 -15.55 30.62
CA GLN A 265 16.80 -15.28 32.01
C GLN A 265 17.88 -14.53 32.80
N GLU A 266 19.11 -14.53 32.30
CA GLU A 266 20.25 -13.87 32.92
C GLU A 266 20.92 -12.93 31.92
N TRP A 267 21.67 -11.97 32.45
CA TRP A 267 22.55 -11.09 31.69
C TRP A 267 23.96 -11.69 31.68
N LYS A 268 24.56 -11.82 30.50
CA LYS A 268 25.97 -12.21 30.37
C LYS A 268 26.86 -11.00 30.13
N THR A 269 28.03 -10.97 30.77
CA THR A 269 29.00 -9.89 30.55
C THR A 269 29.80 -10.12 29.26
N LEU A 270 29.78 -9.15 28.36
CA LEU A 270 30.62 -9.10 27.16
C LEU A 270 32.11 -9.11 27.51
N PRO A 271 32.98 -9.62 26.62
CA PRO A 271 34.41 -9.69 26.88
C PRO A 271 35.09 -8.31 26.92
N GLN A 272 34.49 -7.29 26.31
CA GLN A 272 35.08 -5.95 26.19
C GLN A 272 34.17 -4.87 26.81
N PRO A 273 34.74 -3.77 27.34
CA PRO A 273 33.96 -2.63 27.84
C PRO A 273 33.17 -1.94 26.73
N ALA A 274 32.11 -1.22 27.07
CA ALA A 274 31.30 -0.47 26.11
C ALA A 274 32.14 0.55 25.32
N THR A 275 33.12 1.16 26.00
CA THR A 275 34.11 2.08 25.41
C THR A 275 34.99 1.44 24.34
N TYR A 276 35.17 0.11 24.34
CA TYR A 276 35.92 -0.60 23.30
C TYR A 276 35.12 -0.74 22.00
N TYR A 277 33.83 -1.07 22.13
CA TYR A 277 32.94 -1.24 20.97
C TYR A 277 32.60 0.10 20.32
N ASP A 278 32.50 1.17 21.14
CA ASP A 278 32.33 2.56 20.69
C ASP A 278 31.13 2.76 19.75
N ILE A 279 30.00 2.11 20.06
CA ILE A 279 28.78 2.16 19.24
C ILE A 279 28.01 3.48 19.46
N SER A 280 28.32 4.24 20.53
CA SER A 280 27.57 5.46 20.86
C SER A 280 28.03 6.74 20.17
N THR A 281 29.18 6.72 19.48
CA THR A 281 29.76 7.89 18.84
C THR A 281 29.32 8.01 17.38
N VAL A 282 28.67 9.12 17.03
CA VAL A 282 28.37 9.48 15.63
C VAL A 282 29.47 10.42 15.13
N THR A 283 30.05 10.13 13.96
CA THR A 283 31.04 11.02 13.33
C THR A 283 30.42 11.81 12.19
N THR A 284 30.99 12.98 11.87
CA THR A 284 30.59 13.79 10.70
C THR A 284 30.78 13.08 9.35
N SER A 285 31.49 11.95 9.33
CA SER A 285 31.68 11.08 8.17
C SER A 285 30.72 9.88 8.09
N GLY A 286 29.72 9.79 8.97
CA GLY A 286 28.76 8.68 9.07
C GLY A 286 28.85 7.90 10.39
N TRP A 287 28.14 6.77 10.47
CA TRP A 287 28.29 5.79 11.55
C TRP A 287 29.78 5.46 11.73
N SER A 288 30.28 5.60 12.95
CA SER A 288 31.71 5.61 13.26
C SER A 288 32.40 4.27 12.98
N LYS A 289 33.72 4.24 13.17
CA LYS A 289 34.60 3.05 13.28
C LYS A 289 34.20 2.09 14.43
N GLY A 290 33.00 2.19 14.98
CA GLY A 290 32.48 1.32 16.02
C GLY A 290 32.41 -0.14 15.55
N ARG A 291 32.62 -1.05 16.49
CA ARG A 291 32.78 -2.49 16.21
C ARG A 291 31.43 -3.20 16.18
N HIS A 292 30.50 -2.68 15.37
CA HIS A 292 29.09 -3.10 15.29
C HIS A 292 28.93 -4.60 15.01
N VAL A 293 29.78 -5.17 14.16
CA VAL A 293 29.77 -6.60 13.85
C VAL A 293 30.42 -7.42 14.97
N GLU A 294 31.42 -6.87 15.67
CA GLU A 294 32.12 -7.57 16.76
C GLU A 294 31.25 -7.70 18.01
N ILE A 295 30.53 -6.66 18.41
CA ILE A 295 29.61 -6.75 19.57
C ILE A 295 28.52 -7.80 19.34
N VAL A 296 27.98 -7.90 18.12
CA VAL A 296 26.99 -8.92 17.76
C VAL A 296 27.62 -10.32 17.79
N ARG A 297 28.84 -10.46 17.24
CA ARG A 297 29.59 -11.73 17.28
C ARG A 297 29.85 -12.19 18.71
N ASP A 298 30.34 -11.29 19.56
CA ASP A 298 30.66 -11.59 20.95
C ASP A 298 29.40 -11.96 21.73
N ALA A 299 28.30 -11.25 21.52
CA ALA A 299 27.01 -11.57 22.12
C ALA A 299 26.50 -12.95 21.71
N ILE A 300 26.48 -13.28 20.41
CA ILE A 300 26.06 -14.60 19.93
C ILE A 300 26.96 -15.69 20.52
N SER A 301 28.28 -15.50 20.50
CA SER A 301 29.25 -16.48 21.00
C SER A 301 29.08 -16.80 22.50
N LEU A 302 28.65 -15.83 23.31
CA LEU A 302 28.37 -16.05 24.74
C LEU A 302 27.18 -16.98 24.99
N TRP A 303 26.23 -17.02 24.05
CA TRP A 303 24.98 -17.76 24.17
C TRP A 303 24.93 -19.03 23.32
N ASP A 304 25.84 -19.20 22.36
CA ASP A 304 25.92 -20.30 21.38
C ASP A 304 26.11 -21.71 21.96
N ILE A 305 26.42 -21.83 23.25
CA ILE A 305 26.46 -23.14 23.92
C ILE A 305 25.13 -23.49 24.61
N GLU A 306 24.26 -22.50 24.85
CA GLU A 306 23.01 -22.64 25.60
C GLU A 306 21.76 -22.47 24.74
N ILE A 307 21.85 -21.76 23.62
CA ILE A 307 20.73 -21.43 22.74
C ILE A 307 20.89 -22.20 21.43
N ASP A 308 19.86 -22.99 21.07
CA ASP A 308 19.74 -23.50 19.70
C ASP A 308 19.15 -22.40 18.82
N PHE A 309 19.99 -21.73 18.03
CA PHE A 309 19.56 -20.64 17.16
C PHE A 309 18.65 -21.11 16.02
N LYS A 310 18.52 -22.43 15.75
CA LYS A 310 17.58 -22.95 14.75
C LYS A 310 16.12 -22.73 15.12
N GLU A 311 15.80 -22.55 16.39
CA GLU A 311 14.42 -22.37 16.85
C GLU A 311 13.84 -20.96 16.62
N TYR A 312 14.69 -20.00 16.22
CA TYR A 312 14.31 -18.57 16.15
C TYR A 312 14.58 -17.99 14.78
N ASP A 313 13.68 -17.18 14.23
CA ASP A 313 13.89 -16.50 12.95
C ASP A 313 14.94 -15.40 13.07
N TYR A 314 14.89 -14.64 14.17
CA TYR A 314 15.75 -13.48 14.40
C TYR A 314 16.41 -13.47 15.78
N VAL A 315 17.57 -12.83 15.86
CA VAL A 315 18.32 -12.60 17.10
C VAL A 315 18.24 -11.12 17.46
N PHE A 316 17.72 -10.83 18.65
CA PHE A 316 17.74 -9.50 19.24
C PHE A 316 18.77 -9.49 20.38
N ILE A 317 19.54 -8.41 20.52
CA ILE A 317 20.57 -8.26 21.54
C ILE A 317 20.27 -6.99 22.33
N ALA A 318 19.83 -7.15 23.56
CA ALA A 318 19.62 -6.05 24.49
C ALA A 318 20.92 -5.76 25.25
N THR A 319 21.48 -4.58 25.06
CA THR A 319 22.72 -4.14 25.72
C THR A 319 22.41 -3.30 26.95
N ALA A 320 23.14 -3.54 28.05
CA ALA A 320 22.97 -2.79 29.29
C ALA A 320 23.26 -1.29 29.17
N GLY A 321 22.45 -0.47 29.85
CA GLY A 321 22.65 0.98 29.97
C GLY A 321 22.42 1.75 28.67
N ASP A 322 23.01 2.94 28.58
CA ASP A 322 22.82 3.88 27.47
C ASP A 322 24.06 3.98 26.54
N ALA A 323 24.97 3.03 26.66
CA ALA A 323 26.28 3.05 26.00
C ALA A 323 26.27 2.58 24.54
N THR A 324 25.11 2.16 24.02
CA THR A 324 24.95 1.62 22.67
C THR A 324 23.75 2.28 22.02
N TRP A 325 23.90 2.72 20.76
CA TRP A 325 22.74 3.06 19.93
C TRP A 325 22.12 1.78 19.40
N SER A 326 20.80 1.76 19.25
CA SER A 326 20.14 0.65 18.56
C SER A 326 20.42 0.71 17.07
N TYR A 327 20.48 -0.47 16.44
CA TYR A 327 20.63 -0.62 15.00
C TYR A 327 20.27 -2.05 14.56
N ALA A 328 19.79 -2.18 13.33
CA ALA A 328 19.75 -3.44 12.61
C ALA A 328 21.10 -3.71 11.93
N GLN A 329 21.58 -4.94 12.05
CA GLN A 329 22.83 -5.40 11.44
C GLN A 329 22.51 -6.46 10.37
N PRO A 330 22.21 -6.07 9.12
CA PRO A 330 22.01 -7.01 8.03
C PRO A 330 23.35 -7.51 7.46
N GLY A 331 23.28 -8.52 6.61
CA GLY A 331 24.40 -8.95 5.73
C GLY A 331 25.60 -9.54 6.46
N MET A 332 25.40 -10.10 7.66
CA MET A 332 26.44 -10.85 8.36
C MET A 332 26.42 -12.33 7.97
N ALA A 333 27.45 -13.07 8.40
CA ALA A 333 27.44 -14.53 8.41
C ALA A 333 28.13 -15.00 9.70
N MET A 334 27.34 -15.32 10.73
CA MET A 334 27.83 -15.84 12.00
C MET A 334 27.41 -17.30 12.16
N PRO A 335 28.29 -18.27 11.84
CA PRO A 335 28.02 -19.68 12.08
C PRO A 335 27.85 -19.93 13.59
N THR A 336 26.85 -20.73 13.94
CA THR A 336 26.54 -21.18 15.30
C THR A 336 26.90 -22.66 15.44
N ASN A 337 27.02 -23.15 16.68
CA ASN A 337 27.24 -24.57 16.97
C ASN A 337 26.11 -25.46 16.44
N ASP A 338 24.94 -24.87 16.23
CA ASP A 338 23.76 -25.56 15.74
C ASP A 338 23.84 -25.86 14.25
N LYS A 339 24.87 -25.42 13.52
CA LYS A 339 24.93 -25.45 12.04
C LYS A 339 23.89 -24.55 11.39
N ARG A 340 23.48 -23.49 12.09
CA ARG A 340 22.79 -22.34 11.50
C ARG A 340 23.79 -21.21 11.32
N THR A 341 23.57 -20.36 10.33
CA THR A 341 24.27 -19.08 10.24
C THR A 341 23.28 -17.98 10.57
N VAL A 342 23.58 -17.16 11.59
CA VAL A 342 22.84 -15.93 11.86
C VAL A 342 23.32 -14.86 10.89
N ASN A 343 22.42 -14.44 10.00
CA ASN A 343 22.74 -13.49 8.93
C ASN A 343 22.37 -12.04 9.26
N GLN A 344 21.56 -11.86 10.28
CA GLN A 344 21.10 -10.55 10.73
C GLN A 344 20.74 -10.56 12.21
N ALA A 345 20.88 -9.41 12.86
CA ALA A 345 20.48 -9.21 14.25
C ALA A 345 19.99 -7.77 14.47
N VAL A 346 19.18 -7.57 15.50
CA VAL A 346 18.82 -6.24 16.01
C VAL A 346 19.56 -6.03 17.32
N VAL A 347 20.30 -4.93 17.43
CA VAL A 347 20.88 -4.50 18.71
C VAL A 347 19.98 -3.43 19.29
N MET A 348 19.49 -3.67 20.51
CA MET A 348 18.68 -2.75 21.29
C MET A 348 19.55 -2.11 22.38
N GLY A 349 19.91 -0.85 22.18
CA GLY A 349 20.61 -0.04 23.15
C GLY A 349 19.71 0.99 23.84
N ARG A 350 20.26 1.78 24.77
CA ARG A 350 19.54 2.85 25.50
C ARG A 350 18.25 2.39 26.18
N LEU A 351 18.28 1.17 26.71
CA LEU A 351 17.11 0.54 27.32
C LEU A 351 16.61 1.31 28.56
N GLY A 352 17.49 2.02 29.27
CA GLY A 352 17.16 2.80 30.46
C GLY A 352 16.18 3.95 30.24
N ALA A 353 15.94 4.36 28.98
CA ALA A 353 15.11 5.50 28.61
C ALA A 353 13.58 5.19 28.53
N ARG A 354 13.11 3.97 28.83
CA ARG A 354 11.69 3.51 28.78
C ARG A 354 11.01 3.57 27.40
N ASP A 355 11.78 3.72 26.32
CA ASP A 355 11.29 3.84 24.94
C ASP A 355 11.87 2.76 23.99
N GLY A 356 12.47 1.70 24.54
CA GLY A 356 13.22 0.69 23.78
C GLY A 356 12.42 -0.03 22.70
N TRP A 357 11.13 -0.28 22.93
CA TRP A 357 10.27 -0.96 21.94
C TRP A 357 10.06 -0.14 20.66
N LYS A 358 10.04 1.20 20.73
CA LYS A 358 9.78 2.06 19.54
C LYS A 358 10.93 1.96 18.55
N VAL A 359 12.14 1.95 19.09
CA VAL A 359 13.36 1.80 18.30
C VAL A 359 13.46 0.35 17.82
N ALA A 360 13.13 -0.64 18.65
CA ALA A 360 13.03 -2.03 18.19
C ALA A 360 12.02 -2.21 17.04
N ALA A 361 10.90 -1.47 17.04
CA ALA A 361 9.97 -1.44 15.92
C ALA A 361 10.62 -0.89 14.65
N HIS A 362 11.34 0.22 14.75
CA HIS A 362 12.07 0.78 13.64
C HIS A 362 13.13 -0.19 13.08
N GLU A 363 13.94 -0.80 13.96
CA GLU A 363 14.98 -1.75 13.53
C GLU A 363 14.40 -3.03 12.93
N LEU A 364 13.29 -3.55 13.47
CA LEU A 364 12.58 -4.69 12.88
C LEU A 364 12.00 -4.33 11.51
N GLY A 365 11.63 -3.06 11.28
CA GLY A 365 11.30 -2.53 9.96
C GLY A 365 12.43 -2.72 8.94
N HIS A 366 13.69 -2.53 9.33
CA HIS A 366 14.84 -2.81 8.48
C HIS A 366 15.04 -4.30 8.21
N ILE A 367 14.82 -5.16 9.20
CA ILE A 367 14.85 -6.62 9.03
C ILE A 367 13.80 -7.08 8.00
N PHE A 368 12.63 -6.45 8.01
CA PHE A 368 11.58 -6.68 7.02
C PHE A 368 11.84 -6.01 5.66
N GLY A 369 12.93 -5.24 5.54
CA GLY A 369 13.36 -4.64 4.29
C GLY A 369 12.72 -3.28 4.00
N LEU A 370 12.50 -2.45 5.02
CA LEU A 370 12.23 -1.02 4.85
C LEU A 370 13.52 -0.21 5.08
N PRO A 371 13.79 0.88 4.34
CA PRO A 371 14.92 1.76 4.58
C PRO A 371 14.54 2.89 5.53
N ASP A 372 15.55 3.64 5.98
CA ASP A 372 15.31 4.91 6.66
C ASP A 372 14.68 5.95 5.72
N LEU A 373 13.68 6.66 6.25
CA LEU A 373 12.98 7.75 5.58
C LEU A 373 13.38 9.14 6.13
N TYR A 374 14.51 9.23 6.83
CA TYR A 374 15.13 10.49 7.25
C TYR A 374 16.47 10.73 6.53
N SER A 375 16.98 11.96 6.62
CA SER A 375 18.21 12.41 5.97
C SER A 375 19.44 12.04 6.78
N TYR A 376 20.26 11.13 6.26
CA TYR A 376 21.57 10.81 6.83
C TYR A 376 22.53 12.00 6.84
N PRO A 377 22.68 12.79 5.74
CA PRO A 377 23.53 13.98 5.75
C PRO A 377 23.18 14.96 6.88
N ILE A 378 21.88 15.20 7.10
CA ILE A 378 21.44 16.07 8.20
C ILE A 378 21.71 15.39 9.55
N ALA A 379 21.29 14.13 9.74
CA ALA A 379 21.51 13.40 11.00
C ALA A 379 22.99 13.41 11.43
N PHE A 380 23.91 13.15 10.50
CA PHE A 380 25.35 13.08 10.76
C PHE A 380 26.02 14.45 10.89
N SER A 381 25.36 15.54 10.49
CA SER A 381 25.85 16.90 10.74
C SER A 381 25.77 17.32 12.21
N GLY A 382 25.07 16.56 13.05
CA GLY A 382 24.81 16.91 14.44
C GLY A 382 23.93 18.14 14.59
N PRO A 383 22.70 18.13 14.04
CA PRO A 383 21.82 19.29 14.08
C PRO A 383 21.42 19.59 15.54
N PRO A 384 21.14 20.86 15.89
CA PRO A 384 20.71 21.24 17.24
C PRO A 384 19.47 20.47 17.70
N ASP A 385 18.55 20.19 16.78
CA ASP A 385 17.43 19.29 16.97
C ASP A 385 17.58 18.08 16.05
N TRP A 386 17.74 16.88 16.62
CA TRP A 386 17.91 15.64 15.85
C TRP A 386 16.72 15.37 14.90
N ARG A 387 15.53 15.90 15.19
CA ARG A 387 14.33 15.77 14.37
C ARG A 387 14.43 16.47 13.03
N GLU A 388 15.38 17.39 12.87
CA GLU A 388 15.66 18.05 11.59
C GLU A 388 16.01 17.06 10.48
N ALA A 389 16.54 15.89 10.84
CA ALA A 389 16.83 14.82 9.88
C ALA A 389 15.56 14.29 9.20
N ALA A 390 14.39 14.34 9.84
CA ALA A 390 13.13 13.83 9.31
C ALA A 390 12.48 14.76 8.26
N VAL A 391 13.29 15.47 7.46
CA VAL A 391 12.87 16.47 6.48
C VAL A 391 11.99 15.91 5.35
N PHE A 392 12.02 14.59 5.13
CA PHE A 392 11.31 13.96 4.01
C PHE A 392 9.87 13.56 4.36
N VAL A 393 9.67 12.89 5.50
CA VAL A 393 8.38 12.30 5.89
C VAL A 393 7.91 12.77 7.28
N GLY A 394 8.80 13.31 8.12
CA GLY A 394 8.44 13.88 9.41
C GLY A 394 7.83 12.84 10.36
N PRO A 395 6.84 13.24 11.19
CA PRO A 395 6.23 12.34 12.18
C PRO A 395 5.20 11.34 11.59
N TRP A 396 5.10 11.24 10.27
CA TRP A 396 4.05 10.48 9.58
C TRP A 396 4.39 9.02 9.31
N ASP A 397 5.62 8.58 9.58
CA ASP A 397 6.06 7.20 9.35
C ASP A 397 7.11 6.76 10.38
N LEU A 398 7.00 5.50 10.84
CA LEU A 398 7.91 4.89 11.82
C LEU A 398 9.37 4.92 11.36
N MET A 399 9.60 4.71 10.06
CA MET A 399 10.92 4.71 9.44
C MET A 399 11.49 6.12 9.25
N SER A 400 10.72 7.16 9.54
CA SER A 400 11.20 8.54 9.58
C SER A 400 11.42 9.04 11.01
N ARG A 401 10.43 8.82 11.89
CA ARG A 401 10.47 9.23 13.29
C ARG A 401 9.74 8.24 14.21
N SER A 402 10.52 7.33 14.79
CA SER A 402 9.98 6.31 15.69
C SER A 402 9.54 6.85 17.06
N SER A 403 10.02 8.03 17.49
CA SER A 403 9.69 8.60 18.81
C SER A 403 8.20 8.88 19.00
N GLU A 404 7.52 9.34 17.95
CA GLU A 404 6.09 9.66 17.95
C GLU A 404 5.23 8.39 17.95
N ARG A 405 5.76 7.30 17.38
CA ARG A 405 5.10 6.00 17.15
C ARG A 405 3.97 5.99 16.11
N PRO A 406 4.13 6.66 14.95
CA PRO A 406 3.16 6.50 13.88
C PRO A 406 3.15 5.05 13.35
N GLN A 407 2.10 4.68 12.64
CA GLN A 407 2.11 3.50 11.79
C GLN A 407 3.12 3.66 10.64
N ILE A 408 3.46 2.53 10.03
CA ILE A 408 4.13 2.50 8.72
C ILE A 408 3.11 2.97 7.66
N GLY A 409 3.48 3.94 6.83
CA GLY A 409 2.64 4.49 5.77
C GLY A 409 2.40 3.49 4.63
N ALA A 410 1.49 3.83 3.72
CA ALA A 410 1.04 2.96 2.63
C ALA A 410 2.21 2.46 1.76
N TRP A 411 3.22 3.30 1.50
CA TRP A 411 4.42 2.88 0.76
C TRP A 411 5.10 1.67 1.43
N GLY A 412 5.33 1.74 2.74
CA GLY A 412 5.94 0.67 3.51
C GLY A 412 5.03 -0.56 3.58
N LYS A 413 3.71 -0.37 3.83
CA LYS A 413 2.75 -1.49 3.85
C LYS A 413 2.67 -2.22 2.49
N ILE A 414 2.77 -1.51 1.37
CA ILE A 414 2.83 -2.11 0.02
C ILE A 414 4.12 -2.91 -0.15
N LYS A 415 5.28 -2.36 0.24
CA LYS A 415 6.59 -3.04 0.16
C LYS A 415 6.61 -4.32 1.00
N LEU A 416 6.01 -4.25 2.18
CA LEU A 416 5.89 -5.37 3.10
C LEU A 416 4.76 -6.34 2.73
N GLY A 417 3.97 -6.05 1.69
CA GLY A 417 2.84 -6.89 1.24
C GLY A 417 1.66 -6.93 2.22
N TRP A 418 1.57 -6.00 3.17
CA TRP A 418 0.43 -5.86 4.08
C TRP A 418 -0.76 -5.16 3.42
N LEU A 419 -0.50 -4.37 2.37
CA LEU A 419 -1.50 -3.95 1.40
C LEU A 419 -1.39 -4.82 0.15
N THR A 420 -2.45 -5.55 -0.15
CA THR A 420 -2.55 -6.39 -1.34
C THR A 420 -2.77 -5.54 -2.61
N PRO A 421 -2.47 -6.06 -3.82
CA PRO A 421 -2.73 -5.34 -5.06
C PRO A 421 -4.17 -4.86 -5.21
N ASP A 422 -5.15 -5.62 -4.74
CA ASP A 422 -6.57 -5.27 -4.82
C ASP A 422 -6.97 -4.11 -3.89
N GLN A 423 -6.14 -3.80 -2.88
CA GLN A 423 -6.32 -2.68 -1.96
C GLN A 423 -5.59 -1.41 -2.42
N VAL A 424 -4.91 -1.45 -3.58
CA VAL A 424 -4.16 -0.32 -4.15
C VAL A 424 -4.73 0.00 -5.53
N PHE A 425 -5.25 1.21 -5.69
CA PHE A 425 -5.73 1.67 -6.98
C PHE A 425 -4.56 2.27 -7.79
N GLU A 426 -4.09 1.54 -8.79
CA GLU A 426 -2.96 1.96 -9.63
C GLU A 426 -3.42 2.77 -10.85
N LEU A 427 -2.80 3.93 -11.08
CA LEU A 427 -2.90 4.74 -12.29
C LEU A 427 -1.55 4.74 -13.00
N LEU A 428 -1.50 4.18 -14.21
CA LEU A 428 -0.32 4.19 -15.06
C LEU A 428 -0.06 5.60 -15.65
N PRO A 429 1.13 5.88 -16.22
CA PRO A 429 1.42 7.21 -16.77
C PRO A 429 0.37 7.68 -17.77
N GLY A 430 -0.15 8.89 -17.55
CA GLY A 430 -1.19 9.50 -18.39
C GLY A 430 -2.61 9.00 -18.13
N GLN A 431 -2.79 7.98 -17.27
CA GLN A 431 -4.13 7.58 -16.82
C GLN A 431 -4.65 8.54 -15.75
N GLN A 432 -5.97 8.52 -15.62
CA GLN A 432 -6.73 9.28 -14.64
C GLN A 432 -7.83 8.38 -14.08
N GLY A 433 -8.27 8.66 -12.85
CA GLY A 433 -9.26 7.83 -12.20
C GLY A 433 -9.82 8.45 -10.94
N ALA A 434 -10.72 7.72 -10.32
CA ALA A 434 -11.22 8.02 -8.99
C ALA A 434 -11.35 6.71 -8.20
N ALA A 435 -11.24 6.81 -6.90
CA ALA A 435 -11.47 5.71 -5.96
C ALA A 435 -11.84 6.28 -4.59
N THR A 436 -12.57 5.51 -3.79
CA THR A 436 -12.70 5.84 -2.37
C THR A 436 -11.56 5.22 -1.60
N ILE A 437 -10.84 6.05 -0.86
CA ILE A 437 -9.74 5.66 0.00
C ILE A 437 -10.28 5.54 1.43
N ASP A 438 -10.22 4.34 1.97
CA ASP A 438 -10.53 4.05 3.38
C ASP A 438 -9.33 4.40 4.28
N PRO A 439 -9.53 4.65 5.59
CA PRO A 439 -8.43 4.92 6.52
C PRO A 439 -7.41 3.78 6.56
N LEU A 440 -6.12 4.11 6.44
CA LEU A 440 -5.00 3.15 6.43
C LEU A 440 -4.87 2.37 7.76
N GLU A 441 -5.49 2.83 8.82
CA GLU A 441 -5.43 2.19 10.13
C GLU A 441 -6.47 1.08 10.26
N VAL A 442 -7.47 1.02 9.37
CA VAL A 442 -8.62 0.12 9.47
C VAL A 442 -8.52 -1.03 8.46
N PRO A 443 -8.39 -2.29 8.89
CA PRO A 443 -8.33 -3.42 7.96
C PRO A 443 -9.66 -3.57 7.21
N GLY A 444 -9.58 -3.85 5.91
CA GLY A 444 -10.76 -4.10 5.08
C GLY A 444 -10.42 -4.31 3.61
N PRO A 445 -11.35 -4.85 2.81
CA PRO A 445 -11.14 -5.13 1.39
C PRO A 445 -11.19 -3.88 0.50
N GLY A 446 -11.45 -2.70 1.06
CA GLY A 446 -11.48 -1.44 0.34
C GLY A 446 -10.09 -0.98 -0.13
N ILE A 447 -10.08 0.08 -0.94
CA ILE A 447 -8.85 0.73 -1.38
C ILE A 447 -8.29 1.55 -0.23
N HIS A 448 -7.01 1.35 0.08
CA HIS A 448 -6.29 2.09 1.14
C HIS A 448 -5.28 3.10 0.58
N ALA A 449 -4.89 2.94 -0.68
CA ALA A 449 -3.96 3.85 -1.35
C ALA A 449 -4.22 3.96 -2.85
N ILE A 450 -3.86 5.11 -3.43
CA ILE A 450 -3.76 5.32 -4.88
C ILE A 450 -2.29 5.49 -5.24
N THR A 451 -1.80 4.73 -6.21
CA THR A 451 -0.46 4.91 -6.77
C THR A 451 -0.54 5.51 -8.17
N ILE A 452 0.06 6.69 -8.38
CA ILE A 452 0.05 7.42 -9.64
C ILE A 452 1.45 7.34 -10.26
N TYR A 453 1.66 6.41 -11.18
CA TYR A 453 2.97 6.18 -11.81
C TYR A 453 3.36 7.31 -12.77
N LEU A 454 4.56 7.83 -12.62
CA LEU A 454 5.20 8.77 -13.54
C LEU A 454 6.19 8.06 -14.46
N THR A 455 6.99 7.16 -13.87
CA THR A 455 7.94 6.28 -14.54
C THR A 455 7.92 4.90 -13.85
N SER A 456 8.79 3.98 -14.28
CA SER A 456 8.92 2.66 -13.64
C SER A 456 9.43 2.70 -12.20
N THR A 457 10.02 3.84 -11.77
CA THR A 457 10.64 4.02 -10.45
C THR A 457 10.19 5.28 -9.72
N THR A 458 9.37 6.14 -10.35
CA THR A 458 8.87 7.36 -9.71
C THR A 458 7.35 7.45 -9.82
N TYR A 459 6.70 7.84 -8.73
CA TYR A 459 5.26 7.85 -8.61
C TYR A 459 4.80 8.70 -7.43
N PHE A 460 3.52 9.05 -7.38
CA PHE A 460 2.88 9.56 -6.17
C PHE A 460 2.11 8.45 -5.47
N ILE A 461 2.13 8.43 -4.14
CA ILE A 461 1.18 7.69 -3.31
C ILE A 461 0.23 8.67 -2.65
N VAL A 462 -1.05 8.34 -2.68
CA VAL A 462 -2.12 9.03 -1.97
C VAL A 462 -2.71 8.05 -0.96
N GLU A 463 -2.76 8.45 0.31
CA GLU A 463 -3.26 7.62 1.41
C GLU A 463 -4.14 8.44 2.35
N ASN A 464 -5.04 7.79 3.08
CA ASN A 464 -5.89 8.42 4.08
C ASN A 464 -5.39 8.06 5.47
N ARG A 465 -5.03 9.07 6.28
CA ARG A 465 -4.49 8.91 7.62
C ARG A 465 -5.46 9.49 8.64
N GLU A 466 -5.96 8.67 9.56
CA GLU A 466 -6.86 9.08 10.62
C GLU A 466 -6.25 8.76 12.00
N PRO A 467 -6.59 9.50 13.07
CA PRO A 467 -5.99 9.33 14.39
C PRO A 467 -6.54 8.10 15.13
N ILE A 468 -6.32 6.92 14.55
CA ILE A 468 -6.81 5.61 14.99
C ILE A 468 -5.61 4.76 15.42
N GLY A 469 -5.73 4.10 16.58
CA GLY A 469 -4.68 3.19 17.07
C GLY A 469 -3.34 3.93 17.29
N PHE A 470 -2.25 3.37 16.78
CA PHE A 470 -0.92 4.00 16.86
C PHE A 470 -0.82 5.36 16.16
N ASP A 471 -1.68 5.65 15.18
CA ASP A 471 -1.72 6.96 14.50
C ASP A 471 -2.48 8.04 15.29
N SER A 472 -2.98 7.75 16.50
CA SER A 472 -3.53 8.76 17.42
C SER A 472 -2.56 9.90 17.80
N VAL A 473 -1.28 9.74 17.47
CA VAL A 473 -0.18 10.69 17.71
C VAL A 473 0.09 11.64 16.55
N LEU A 474 -0.55 11.44 15.38
CA LEU A 474 -0.32 12.27 14.20
C LEU A 474 -0.76 13.73 14.42
N PRO A 475 -0.04 14.70 13.84
CA PRO A 475 -0.32 16.13 14.06
C PRO A 475 -1.57 16.63 13.30
N ASP A 476 -2.03 15.89 12.29
CA ASP A 476 -3.21 16.21 11.48
C ASP A 476 -3.83 14.91 10.94
N LYS A 477 -4.89 15.01 10.13
CA LYS A 477 -5.60 13.88 9.52
C LYS A 477 -6.16 14.19 8.12
N GLY A 478 -6.52 13.13 7.41
CA GLY A 478 -7.09 13.16 6.06
C GLY A 478 -6.10 12.66 5.01
N ILE A 479 -6.20 13.19 3.78
CA ILE A 479 -5.43 12.68 2.66
C ILE A 479 -4.00 13.22 2.68
N LEU A 480 -3.02 12.32 2.74
CA LEU A 480 -1.60 12.57 2.62
C LEU A 480 -1.12 12.18 1.21
N VAL A 481 -0.28 13.02 0.60
CA VAL A 481 0.34 12.73 -0.70
C VAL A 481 1.85 12.71 -0.54
N SER A 482 2.48 11.65 -1.05
CA SER A 482 3.94 11.48 -1.02
C SER A 482 4.45 11.27 -2.44
N TYR A 483 5.55 11.95 -2.78
CA TYR A 483 6.34 11.64 -3.98
C TYR A 483 7.34 10.53 -3.66
N VAL A 484 7.44 9.55 -4.54
CA VAL A 484 8.33 8.41 -4.39
C VAL A 484 9.33 8.37 -5.53
N ASP A 485 10.60 8.09 -5.19
CA ASP A 485 11.71 7.82 -6.09
C ASP A 485 12.49 6.61 -5.59
N GLU A 486 12.21 5.45 -6.20
CA GLU A 486 12.82 4.16 -5.84
C GLU A 486 14.33 4.13 -6.05
N SER A 487 14.89 5.07 -6.83
CA SER A 487 16.35 5.17 -6.99
C SER A 487 17.07 5.77 -5.77
N ARG A 488 16.32 6.37 -4.83
CA ARG A 488 16.82 6.98 -3.59
C ARG A 488 16.67 6.07 -2.37
N TYR A 489 16.40 4.79 -2.62
CA TYR A 489 16.15 3.81 -1.57
C TYR A 489 17.31 3.68 -0.58
N TRP A 490 18.54 3.95 -1.04
CA TRP A 490 19.75 3.82 -0.23
C TRP A 490 20.26 5.17 0.31
N ARG A 491 20.99 5.10 1.43
CA ARG A 491 21.80 6.18 2.05
C ARG A 491 21.04 7.32 2.73
N GLY A 492 19.78 7.11 3.16
CA GLY A 492 19.00 8.17 3.81
C GLY A 492 18.84 9.39 2.91
N THR A 493 18.54 9.15 1.63
CA THR A 493 18.34 10.21 0.61
C THR A 493 16.87 10.51 0.34
N GLY A 494 15.96 9.84 1.07
CA GLY A 494 14.53 10.08 1.03
C GLY A 494 13.85 9.48 -0.21
N PRO A 495 13.65 8.15 -0.27
CA PRO A 495 12.88 7.53 -1.34
C PRO A 495 11.41 7.93 -1.30
N VAL A 496 10.91 8.35 -0.13
CA VAL A 496 9.56 8.88 0.06
C VAL A 496 9.67 10.31 0.57
N VAL A 497 8.93 11.23 -0.04
CA VAL A 497 8.91 12.65 0.35
C VAL A 497 7.47 13.15 0.39
N VAL A 498 6.97 13.41 1.59
CA VAL A 498 5.63 13.97 1.82
C VAL A 498 5.51 15.34 1.15
N GLN A 499 4.51 15.50 0.31
CA GLN A 499 4.18 16.75 -0.37
C GLN A 499 3.34 17.60 0.57
N ASP A 500 3.99 18.59 1.19
CA ASP A 500 3.32 19.46 2.15
C ASP A 500 2.35 20.41 1.44
N VAL A 501 1.05 20.15 1.59
CA VAL A 501 0.00 20.94 0.96
C VAL A 501 -0.29 22.24 1.73
N ASN A 502 0.12 22.33 3.01
CA ASN A 502 -0.04 23.51 3.86
C ASN A 502 1.22 23.83 4.68
N PRO A 503 2.33 24.22 4.03
CA PRO A 503 3.62 24.38 4.70
C PRO A 503 3.65 25.48 5.76
N GLY A 504 2.71 26.44 5.71
CA GLY A 504 2.65 27.56 6.65
C GLY A 504 4.02 28.23 6.80
N ASN A 505 4.42 28.49 8.05
CA ASN A 505 5.77 28.94 8.40
C ASN A 505 6.57 27.84 9.15
N ALA A 506 6.05 26.62 9.20
CA ALA A 506 6.69 25.55 9.96
C ALA A 506 7.95 25.04 9.23
N PRO A 507 9.03 24.72 9.95
CA PRO A 507 10.15 24.02 9.36
C PRO A 507 9.70 22.71 8.71
N ARG A 508 10.29 22.38 7.55
CA ARG A 508 9.83 21.25 6.73
C ARG A 508 9.85 19.89 7.44
N TRP A 509 10.74 19.66 8.39
CA TRP A 509 10.81 18.41 9.16
C TRP A 509 9.68 18.24 10.20
N GLN A 510 8.88 19.27 10.44
CA GLN A 510 7.72 19.20 11.35
C GLN A 510 6.48 18.64 10.67
N LEU A 511 6.23 19.00 9.41
CA LEU A 511 5.03 18.64 8.64
C LEU A 511 3.77 18.63 9.50
N PRO A 512 3.35 19.78 10.06
CA PRO A 512 2.23 19.81 10.98
C PRO A 512 0.88 19.64 10.27
N HIS A 513 0.74 20.11 9.02
CA HIS A 513 -0.53 20.09 8.26
C HIS A 513 -0.37 19.65 6.78
N PRO A 514 0.40 18.59 6.48
CA PRO A 514 0.63 18.17 5.11
C PRO A 514 -0.60 17.55 4.45
N THR A 515 -1.60 17.15 5.25
CA THR A 515 -2.83 16.54 4.74
C THR A 515 -3.79 17.59 4.18
N PHE A 516 -4.77 17.11 3.42
CA PHE A 516 -5.89 17.92 3.00
C PHE A 516 -7.20 17.13 3.18
N ASN A 517 -8.26 17.84 3.55
CA ASN A 517 -9.54 17.26 3.94
C ASN A 517 -10.70 18.23 3.58
N THR A 518 -11.93 17.74 3.63
CA THR A 518 -13.14 18.51 3.29
C THR A 518 -13.73 19.26 4.50
N ASP A 519 -13.06 19.27 5.64
CA ASP A 519 -13.58 19.89 6.86
C ASP A 519 -13.48 21.43 6.74
N SER A 520 -14.34 22.17 7.45
CA SER A 520 -14.57 23.61 7.25
C SER A 520 -13.30 24.48 7.23
N GLY A 521 -12.84 24.82 6.02
CA GLY A 521 -11.64 25.65 5.77
C GLY A 521 -10.44 24.89 5.19
N GLY A 522 -10.51 23.56 5.10
CA GLY A 522 -9.48 22.70 4.51
C GLY A 522 -9.38 22.85 2.99
N LYS A 523 -8.15 22.75 2.48
CA LYS A 523 -7.93 22.55 1.03
C LYS A 523 -8.46 21.16 0.65
N ASN A 524 -8.99 21.02 -0.54
CA ASN A 524 -9.45 19.73 -1.07
C ASN A 524 -8.69 19.30 -2.34
N LEU A 525 -7.65 20.05 -2.72
CA LEU A 525 -6.91 19.87 -3.97
C LEU A 525 -5.41 19.93 -3.68
N PHE A 526 -4.71 18.90 -4.12
CA PHE A 526 -3.27 18.90 -4.34
C PHE A 526 -2.99 19.10 -5.83
N MET A 527 -2.00 19.94 -6.16
CA MET A 527 -1.50 20.12 -7.52
C MET A 527 0.03 20.13 -7.51
N ASN A 528 0.62 19.38 -8.44
CA ASN A 528 2.04 19.41 -8.74
C ASN A 528 2.22 19.84 -10.20
N GLN A 529 2.70 21.07 -10.39
CA GLN A 529 2.91 21.64 -11.73
C GLN A 529 4.08 20.97 -12.48
N THR A 530 5.11 20.51 -11.75
CA THR A 530 6.30 19.88 -12.33
C THR A 530 5.95 18.61 -13.09
N TYR A 531 5.06 17.79 -12.54
CA TYR A 531 4.66 16.51 -13.13
C TYR A 531 3.27 16.54 -13.78
N ASN A 532 2.63 17.71 -13.81
CA ASN A 532 1.26 17.90 -14.30
C ASN A 532 0.25 16.93 -13.64
N GLN A 533 0.34 16.78 -12.32
CA GLN A 533 -0.52 15.90 -11.53
C GLN A 533 -1.39 16.69 -10.57
N ALA A 534 -2.60 16.19 -10.32
CA ALA A 534 -3.54 16.73 -9.37
C ALA A 534 -4.31 15.61 -8.67
N VAL A 535 -4.66 15.85 -7.41
CA VAL A 535 -5.47 14.96 -6.57
C VAL A 535 -6.54 15.80 -5.89
N LEU A 536 -7.82 15.45 -6.08
CA LEU A 536 -8.97 16.22 -5.61
C LEU A 536 -9.92 15.34 -4.80
N LEU A 537 -10.38 15.85 -3.65
CA LEU A 537 -11.44 15.23 -2.87
C LEU A 537 -12.80 15.63 -3.45
N LEU A 538 -13.60 14.63 -3.83
CA LEU A 538 -14.95 14.80 -4.40
C LEU A 538 -16.05 14.69 -3.34
N ASP A 539 -15.93 13.72 -2.42
CA ASP A 539 -16.92 13.48 -1.37
C ASP A 539 -16.29 12.77 -0.16
N LYS A 540 -16.99 12.77 0.98
CA LYS A 540 -16.58 12.08 2.21
C LYS A 540 -17.73 11.23 2.72
N THR A 541 -17.46 9.97 3.05
CA THR A 541 -18.43 9.07 3.69
C THR A 541 -17.80 8.48 4.94
N LYS A 542 -18.30 8.88 6.13
CA LYS A 542 -17.64 8.61 7.41
C LYS A 542 -16.19 9.13 7.37
N ASP A 543 -15.20 8.27 7.57
CA ASP A 543 -13.78 8.61 7.56
C ASP A 543 -13.11 8.28 6.20
N SER A 544 -13.86 7.78 5.22
CA SER A 544 -13.36 7.49 3.88
C SER A 544 -13.59 8.66 2.92
N TYR A 545 -12.63 8.87 2.00
CA TYR A 545 -12.67 9.98 1.03
C TYR A 545 -12.79 9.44 -0.39
N LEU A 546 -13.77 9.94 -1.17
CA LEU A 546 -13.78 9.77 -2.61
C LEU A 546 -12.78 10.75 -3.24
N VAL A 547 -11.75 10.22 -3.87
CA VAL A 547 -10.64 10.98 -4.44
C VAL A 547 -10.59 10.74 -5.94
N THR A 548 -10.32 11.79 -6.72
CA THR A 548 -9.95 11.68 -8.13
C THR A 548 -8.52 12.16 -8.35
N ALA A 549 -7.81 11.49 -9.25
CA ALA A 549 -6.42 11.77 -9.57
C ALA A 549 -6.20 11.75 -11.09
N GLY A 550 -5.33 12.63 -11.57
CA GLY A 550 -4.98 12.78 -12.99
C GLY A 550 -4.33 14.13 -13.26
N THR A 551 -4.45 14.64 -14.48
CA THR A 551 -4.04 16.03 -14.81
C THR A 551 -4.98 17.05 -14.17
N PRO A 552 -4.54 18.31 -13.94
CA PRO A 552 -5.41 19.40 -13.46
C PRO A 552 -6.72 19.55 -14.26
N ASP A 553 -6.66 19.44 -15.59
CA ASP A 553 -7.85 19.52 -16.44
C ASP A 553 -8.78 18.33 -16.22
N SER A 554 -8.23 17.12 -16.14
CA SER A 554 -9.02 15.92 -15.92
C SER A 554 -9.75 15.96 -14.57
N VAL A 555 -9.09 16.33 -13.47
CA VAL A 555 -9.75 16.37 -12.15
C VAL A 555 -10.85 17.43 -12.10
N ASN A 556 -10.70 18.55 -12.83
CA ASN A 556 -11.73 19.57 -12.96
C ASN A 556 -12.96 19.05 -13.73
N ILE A 557 -12.75 18.28 -14.80
CA ILE A 557 -13.83 17.61 -15.53
C ILE A 557 -14.52 16.58 -14.62
N ALA A 558 -13.77 15.82 -13.82
CA ALA A 558 -14.33 14.86 -12.87
C ALA A 558 -15.26 15.55 -11.87
N LYS A 559 -14.77 16.65 -11.29
CA LYS A 559 -15.51 17.46 -10.32
C LYS A 559 -16.84 17.95 -10.89
N ALA A 560 -16.81 18.51 -12.10
CA ALA A 560 -18.00 19.01 -12.76
C ALA A 560 -18.98 17.86 -13.09
N SER A 561 -18.47 16.74 -13.60
CA SER A 561 -19.28 15.57 -13.96
C SER A 561 -19.93 14.93 -12.74
N TYR A 562 -19.18 14.77 -11.64
CA TYR A 562 -19.68 14.24 -10.37
C TYR A 562 -20.79 15.11 -9.78
N ALA A 563 -20.56 16.44 -9.72
CA ALA A 563 -21.55 17.38 -9.21
C ALA A 563 -22.84 17.38 -10.08
N ASN A 564 -22.69 17.36 -11.40
CA ASN A 564 -23.81 17.29 -12.33
C ASN A 564 -24.60 15.98 -12.20
N ALA A 565 -23.92 14.84 -12.14
CA ALA A 565 -24.56 13.53 -11.96
C ALA A 565 -25.39 13.50 -10.67
N LYS A 566 -24.84 14.01 -9.55
CA LYS A 566 -25.54 14.07 -8.26
C LYS A 566 -26.82 14.91 -8.33
N ASP A 567 -26.77 16.07 -8.98
CA ASP A 567 -27.95 16.93 -9.18
C ASP A 567 -29.02 16.27 -10.06
N LEU A 568 -28.61 15.71 -11.21
CA LEU A 568 -29.52 15.06 -12.15
C LEU A 568 -30.19 13.83 -11.54
N ILE A 569 -29.45 12.99 -10.82
CA ILE A 569 -30.01 11.82 -10.11
C ILE A 569 -30.99 12.28 -9.04
N GLN A 570 -30.65 13.30 -8.25
CA GLN A 570 -31.57 13.81 -7.22
C GLN A 570 -32.89 14.35 -7.82
N ARG A 571 -32.79 15.02 -8.98
CA ARG A 571 -33.96 15.49 -9.73
C ARG A 571 -34.77 14.33 -10.28
N ALA A 572 -34.14 13.33 -10.88
CA ALA A 572 -34.80 12.14 -11.41
C ALA A 572 -35.56 11.37 -10.30
N GLU A 573 -34.94 11.20 -9.13
CA GLU A 573 -35.59 10.58 -7.96
C GLU A 573 -36.83 11.34 -7.49
N THR A 574 -36.79 12.68 -7.59
CA THR A 574 -37.94 13.52 -7.21
C THR A 574 -39.10 13.30 -8.18
N LEU A 575 -38.83 13.32 -9.49
CA LEU A 575 -39.83 13.11 -10.53
C LEU A 575 -40.37 11.66 -10.52
N LEU A 576 -39.53 10.67 -10.27
CA LEU A 576 -39.95 9.26 -10.15
C LEU A 576 -41.02 9.08 -9.07
N LYS A 577 -40.94 9.81 -7.94
CA LYS A 577 -41.96 9.77 -6.89
C LYS A 577 -43.31 10.30 -7.36
N GLU A 578 -43.33 11.28 -8.25
CA GLU A 578 -44.57 11.86 -8.81
C GLU A 578 -45.27 10.87 -9.75
N THR A 579 -44.54 9.95 -10.38
CA THR A 579 -45.12 8.96 -11.32
C THR A 579 -45.96 7.88 -10.64
N ALA A 580 -45.96 7.80 -9.31
CA ALA A 580 -46.73 6.81 -8.55
C ALA A 580 -48.25 6.90 -8.76
N SER A 581 -48.76 8.05 -9.22
CA SER A 581 -50.17 8.27 -9.53
C SER A 581 -50.56 7.91 -10.96
N TYR A 582 -49.60 7.59 -11.83
CA TYR A 582 -49.86 7.35 -13.26
C TYR A 582 -50.76 6.12 -13.45
N GLN A 583 -51.69 6.23 -14.38
CA GLN A 583 -52.70 5.23 -14.68
C GLN A 583 -52.53 4.61 -16.08
N SER A 584 -51.89 5.32 -17.01
CA SER A 584 -51.62 4.82 -18.35
C SER A 584 -50.61 3.68 -18.33
N GLN A 585 -50.97 2.53 -18.90
CA GLN A 585 -50.05 1.39 -19.03
C GLN A 585 -48.82 1.73 -19.88
N ASP A 586 -48.99 2.57 -20.92
CA ASP A 586 -47.90 3.01 -21.77
C ASP A 586 -46.96 3.97 -21.02
N ALA A 587 -47.51 4.86 -20.19
CA ALA A 587 -46.70 5.73 -19.33
C ALA A 587 -45.92 4.91 -18.30
N ILE A 588 -46.58 3.94 -17.65
CA ILE A 588 -45.95 3.02 -16.69
C ILE A 588 -44.82 2.21 -17.34
N ALA A 589 -45.00 1.73 -18.57
CA ALA A 589 -43.95 1.02 -19.30
C ALA A 589 -42.71 1.89 -19.55
N ILE A 590 -42.90 3.19 -19.85
CA ILE A 590 -41.80 4.15 -20.01
C ILE A 590 -41.14 4.44 -18.66
N VAL A 591 -41.92 4.57 -17.57
CA VAL A 591 -41.39 4.74 -16.21
C VAL A 591 -40.49 3.55 -15.81
N ASN A 592 -40.85 2.32 -16.18
CA ASN A 592 -40.01 1.15 -15.92
C ASN A 592 -38.66 1.23 -16.67
N GLN A 593 -38.64 1.78 -17.88
CA GLN A 593 -37.38 2.05 -18.60
C GLN A 593 -36.57 3.14 -17.89
N ALA A 594 -37.23 4.18 -17.38
CA ALA A 594 -36.58 5.25 -16.62
C ALA A 594 -35.97 4.72 -15.32
N LEU A 595 -36.64 3.81 -14.62
CA LEU A 595 -36.13 3.16 -13.41
C LEU A 595 -34.84 2.36 -13.67
N GLU A 596 -34.74 1.66 -14.80
CA GLU A 596 -33.51 0.96 -15.17
C GLU A 596 -32.37 1.95 -15.44
N GLN A 597 -32.66 3.06 -16.13
CA GLN A 597 -31.66 4.11 -16.37
C GLN A 597 -31.23 4.80 -15.07
N ASP A 598 -32.15 5.07 -14.15
CA ASP A 598 -31.84 5.65 -12.83
C ASP A 598 -30.93 4.71 -12.02
N LYS A 599 -31.22 3.41 -12.06
CA LYS A 599 -30.38 2.39 -11.44
C LYS A 599 -28.97 2.39 -12.04
N MET A 600 -28.84 2.38 -13.36
CA MET A 600 -27.52 2.46 -14.02
C MET A 600 -26.79 3.76 -13.68
N ALA A 601 -27.50 4.90 -13.58
CA ALA A 601 -26.91 6.17 -13.19
C ALA A 601 -26.34 6.13 -11.76
N LYS A 602 -27.09 5.54 -10.82
CA LYS A 602 -26.67 5.36 -9.43
C LYS A 602 -25.50 4.39 -9.30
N GLU A 603 -25.54 3.27 -10.01
CA GLU A 603 -24.45 2.30 -10.06
C GLU A 603 -23.18 2.94 -10.61
N ALA A 604 -23.28 3.73 -11.70
CA ALA A 604 -22.15 4.46 -12.26
C ALA A 604 -21.61 5.54 -11.31
N LEU A 605 -22.48 6.27 -10.58
CA LEU A 605 -22.05 7.22 -9.55
C LEU A 605 -21.35 6.51 -8.36
N LEU A 606 -21.81 5.31 -8.00
CA LEU A 606 -21.25 4.47 -6.94
C LEU A 606 -19.98 3.71 -7.35
N ALA A 607 -19.77 3.49 -8.65
CA ALA A 607 -18.58 2.83 -9.18
C ALA A 607 -17.29 3.62 -8.90
N ARG A 608 -17.41 4.90 -8.51
CA ARG A 608 -16.35 5.73 -7.92
C ARG A 608 -15.10 5.89 -8.79
N THR A 609 -15.10 5.51 -10.08
CA THR A 609 -14.03 5.79 -11.05
C THR A 609 -14.43 6.92 -12.02
N PHE A 610 -13.48 7.46 -12.79
CA PHE A 610 -13.68 8.70 -13.57
C PHE A 610 -14.67 8.58 -14.74
N GLU A 611 -14.53 7.56 -15.61
CA GLU A 611 -15.43 7.40 -16.77
C GLU A 611 -16.90 7.14 -16.36
N PRO A 612 -17.17 6.38 -15.28
CA PRO A 612 -18.52 6.26 -14.74
C PRO A 612 -19.20 7.56 -14.34
N PHE A 613 -18.49 8.67 -14.05
CA PHE A 613 -19.18 9.95 -13.78
C PHE A 613 -19.85 10.52 -15.03
N LYS A 614 -19.24 10.36 -16.21
CA LYS A 614 -19.86 10.76 -17.48
C LYS A 614 -21.02 9.83 -17.83
N GLU A 615 -20.84 8.53 -17.61
CA GLU A 615 -21.92 7.54 -17.80
C GLU A 615 -23.11 7.81 -16.87
N ALA A 616 -22.85 8.16 -15.61
CA ALA A 616 -23.87 8.56 -14.65
C ALA A 616 -24.66 9.78 -15.14
N VAL A 617 -23.97 10.80 -15.67
CA VAL A 617 -24.63 11.96 -16.32
C VAL A 617 -25.49 11.50 -17.51
N ASN A 618 -24.99 10.61 -18.36
CA ASN A 618 -25.74 10.12 -19.53
C ASN A 618 -27.01 9.36 -19.12
N HIS A 619 -26.89 8.39 -18.21
CA HIS A 619 -28.01 7.61 -17.71
C HIS A 619 -29.03 8.47 -16.94
N ALA A 620 -28.58 9.45 -16.15
CA ALA A 620 -29.47 10.38 -15.46
C ALA A 620 -30.25 11.27 -16.45
N ASN A 621 -29.61 11.76 -17.51
CA ASN A 621 -30.28 12.51 -18.56
C ASN A 621 -31.30 11.65 -19.35
N GLN A 622 -30.96 10.39 -19.64
CA GLN A 622 -31.89 9.45 -20.26
C GLN A 622 -33.10 9.19 -19.37
N THR A 623 -32.89 9.05 -18.06
CA THR A 623 -33.96 8.94 -17.05
C THR A 623 -34.91 10.13 -17.13
N LEU A 624 -34.39 11.37 -17.08
CA LEU A 624 -35.20 12.58 -17.17
C LEU A 624 -35.97 12.66 -18.49
N THR A 625 -35.34 12.31 -19.61
CA THR A 625 -35.98 12.28 -20.94
C THR A 625 -37.15 11.30 -20.99
N LEU A 626 -36.99 10.11 -20.40
CA LEU A 626 -38.04 9.11 -20.32
C LEU A 626 -39.18 9.56 -19.41
N LEU A 627 -38.87 10.22 -18.28
CA LEU A 627 -39.89 10.76 -17.37
C LEU A 627 -40.72 11.88 -18.02
N ASP A 628 -40.09 12.78 -18.77
CA ASP A 628 -40.79 13.81 -19.55
C ASP A 628 -41.74 13.18 -20.58
N ARG A 629 -41.29 12.13 -21.28
CA ARG A 629 -42.13 11.38 -22.23
C ARG A 629 -43.28 10.65 -21.52
N ALA A 630 -43.02 10.02 -20.38
CA ALA A 630 -44.05 9.33 -19.60
C ALA A 630 -45.14 10.32 -19.12
N ASN A 631 -44.74 11.50 -18.65
CA ASN A 631 -45.66 12.57 -18.24
C ASN A 631 -46.55 13.03 -19.42
N GLN A 632 -45.98 13.20 -20.61
CA GLN A 632 -46.77 13.55 -21.80
C GLN A 632 -47.80 12.47 -22.14
N VAL A 633 -47.42 11.19 -22.07
CA VAL A 633 -48.33 10.06 -22.32
C VAL A 633 -49.44 10.00 -21.27
N GLU A 634 -49.12 10.22 -20.00
CA GLU A 634 -50.11 10.25 -18.92
C GLU A 634 -51.10 11.41 -19.09
N GLN A 635 -50.63 12.62 -19.42
CA GLN A 635 -51.50 13.77 -19.67
C GLN A 635 -52.45 13.53 -20.84
N GLN A 636 -52.00 12.87 -21.91
CA GLN A 636 -52.87 12.49 -23.02
C GLN A 636 -53.91 11.45 -22.60
N TYR A 637 -53.52 10.49 -21.76
CA TYR A 637 -54.44 9.50 -21.20
C TYR A 637 -55.54 10.17 -20.34
N GLU A 638 -55.17 11.09 -19.44
CA GLU A 638 -56.14 11.85 -18.64
C GLU A 638 -57.09 12.68 -19.50
N LEU A 639 -56.59 13.33 -20.56
CA LEU A 639 -57.42 14.08 -21.50
C LEU A 639 -58.40 13.17 -22.24
N ASN A 640 -57.98 11.97 -22.63
CA ASN A 640 -58.84 11.00 -23.30
C ASN A 640 -59.92 10.44 -22.37
N ILE A 641 -59.60 10.19 -21.10
CA ILE A 641 -60.61 9.84 -20.09
C ILE A 641 -61.63 10.97 -19.93
N ARG A 642 -61.18 12.22 -19.80
CA ARG A 642 -62.08 13.38 -19.67
C ARG A 642 -63.00 13.55 -20.89
N ARG A 643 -62.52 13.23 -22.09
CA ARG A 643 -63.33 13.28 -23.32
C ARG A 643 -64.33 12.12 -23.46
N THR A 644 -64.03 10.97 -22.87
CA THR A 644 -64.85 9.74 -22.98
C THR A 644 -65.80 9.55 -21.80
N SER A 645 -65.58 10.26 -20.69
CA SER A 645 -66.56 10.46 -19.62
C SER A 645 -67.61 11.47 -20.10
N PRO A 646 -68.86 11.08 -20.39
CA PRO A 646 -69.91 12.04 -20.67
C PRO A 646 -70.12 12.87 -19.41
N GLU A 647 -69.99 14.20 -19.52
CA GLU A 647 -70.66 15.06 -18.55
C GLU A 647 -72.13 14.62 -18.48
N GLN A 648 -72.54 14.11 -17.33
CA GLN A 648 -73.95 14.13 -16.97
C GLN A 648 -74.33 15.61 -16.82
N ASN A 649 -74.62 16.26 -17.95
CA ASN A 649 -75.39 17.49 -18.01
C ASN A 649 -76.81 17.19 -17.53
N LEU A 650 -76.98 17.09 -16.21
CA LEU A 650 -78.29 17.28 -15.57
C LEU A 650 -78.51 18.79 -15.45
N PRO A 651 -79.53 19.36 -16.11
CA PRO A 651 -79.86 20.77 -15.95
C PRO A 651 -80.51 20.94 -14.58
N ILE A 652 -79.72 21.26 -13.56
CA ILE A 652 -80.28 21.70 -12.29
C ILE A 652 -80.66 23.17 -12.44
N TRP A 653 -81.95 23.42 -12.69
CA TRP A 653 -82.58 24.69 -12.38
C TRP A 653 -82.43 24.94 -10.87
N ILE A 654 -81.58 25.89 -10.46
CA ILE A 654 -81.62 26.48 -9.11
C ILE A 654 -81.96 27.97 -9.26
N PRO A 655 -83.01 28.48 -8.59
CA PRO A 655 -83.39 29.88 -8.67
C PRO A 655 -82.30 30.78 -8.07
N ALA A 656 -82.16 31.97 -8.65
CA ALA A 656 -81.28 33.03 -8.18
C ALA A 656 -81.62 33.45 -6.74
N THR A 657 -80.80 33.03 -5.77
CA THR A 657 -80.63 33.74 -4.49
C THR A 657 -79.38 33.21 -3.77
N MET A 658 -78.30 33.99 -3.81
CA MET A 658 -77.25 34.17 -2.79
C MET A 658 -75.88 34.48 -3.42
N LEU A 659 -75.79 35.72 -3.87
CA LEU A 659 -74.54 36.43 -4.14
C LEU A 659 -73.99 36.96 -2.81
N ALA A 660 -72.66 36.93 -2.66
CA ALA A 660 -71.86 37.58 -1.60
C ALA A 660 -71.66 36.81 -0.29
N ILE A 661 -70.46 36.24 -0.12
CA ILE A 661 -69.49 36.48 0.98
C ILE A 661 -68.38 35.41 0.83
N GLY A 662 -67.14 35.84 0.58
CA GLY A 662 -66.00 34.91 0.52
C GLY A 662 -64.74 35.39 -0.20
N VAL A 663 -64.75 36.57 -0.82
CA VAL A 663 -63.57 37.17 -1.49
C VAL A 663 -62.80 38.16 -0.59
N ILE A 664 -63.09 38.20 0.72
CA ILE A 664 -62.42 39.12 1.67
C ILE A 664 -61.86 38.35 2.87
N VAL A 665 -60.85 37.50 2.67
CA VAL A 665 -59.96 37.02 3.77
C VAL A 665 -58.49 36.86 3.35
N GLY A 666 -58.17 36.67 2.06
CA GLY A 666 -56.78 36.43 1.61
C GLY A 666 -55.82 37.63 1.61
N VAL A 667 -56.32 38.87 1.67
CA VAL A 667 -55.50 40.09 1.46
C VAL A 667 -55.11 40.81 2.77
N TYR A 668 -55.55 40.36 3.95
CA TYR A 668 -55.30 41.08 5.21
C TYR A 668 -54.16 40.54 6.09
N LEU A 669 -53.59 39.35 5.85
CA LEU A 669 -52.59 38.75 6.77
C LEU A 669 -51.13 38.75 6.29
N VAL A 670 -50.83 39.34 5.13
CA VAL A 670 -49.43 39.50 4.63
C VAL A 670 -48.80 40.84 5.06
N ARG A 671 -49.51 41.73 5.78
CA ARG A 671 -49.03 43.10 6.06
C ARG A 671 -48.70 43.46 7.51
N LYS A 672 -48.65 42.51 8.46
CA LYS A 672 -48.33 42.86 9.86
C LYS A 672 -47.55 41.77 10.60
N ARG A 673 -46.22 41.70 10.39
CA ARG A 673 -45.20 41.44 11.44
C ARG A 673 -43.77 41.41 10.84
N ARG A 674 -43.28 42.59 10.49
CA ARG A 674 -41.86 42.97 10.58
C ARG A 674 -41.78 44.17 11.53
N LYS A 675 -40.81 44.15 12.45
CA LYS A 675 -40.51 45.12 13.55
C LYS A 675 -41.39 44.89 14.80
N THR A 676 -40.88 44.71 16.02
CA THR A 676 -39.74 45.34 16.69
C THR A 676 -39.06 44.45 17.74
N ARG A 677 -37.76 44.71 17.89
CA ARG A 677 -36.77 44.28 18.91
C ARG A 677 -36.91 45.12 20.19
N THR A 678 -36.70 44.55 21.39
CA THR A 678 -35.92 45.12 22.54
C THR A 678 -36.05 44.26 23.83
N SER A 679 -34.94 43.60 24.22
CA SER A 679 -34.17 43.51 25.50
C SER A 679 -34.82 43.66 26.92
N PRO A 680 -34.11 43.35 28.05
CA PRO A 680 -34.53 42.40 29.11
C PRO A 680 -34.71 43.03 30.53
N PRO A 681 -34.96 42.22 31.59
CA PRO A 681 -34.02 42.10 32.76
C PRO A 681 -34.04 40.67 33.40
N VAL A 682 -33.18 40.16 34.30
CA VAL A 682 -32.08 40.59 35.21
C VAL A 682 -30.97 39.54 35.12
#